data_AF-A0A4U6VYE7-F1
#
_entry.id   AF-A0A4U6VYE7-F1
#
_cell.length_a   1.000
_cell.length_b   1.000
_cell.length_c   1.000
_cell.angle_alpha   90.00
_cell.angle_beta   90.00
_cell.angle_gamma   90.00
#
_symmetry.space_group_name_H-M   'P 1'
#
loop_
_entity.id
_entity.type
_entity.pdbx_description
1 polymer ?
#
loop_
_entity_poly.entity_id
_entity_poly.type
_entity_poly.pdbx_seq_one_letter_code
_entity_poly.pdbx_strand_id
1 'polypeptide(L)'
;MSWGLGWKRSSEIFHLTLDYGDYADTEERQPPSPPPPASSSPSSSASSTPTCSSSPTAATRNGDLGFRIDLDWSAGDDEDQVALRLQSQLMVALPPPHDAVSVDLTPMDGGEEGVRIEMRVVRRREALRSVRVSRAPGSALGSGDGGGVLARLIRSNLAPAPAVDGPTAAAGVPVLADHWRPVAVLSLCNCGLSVLPVELTRLPLLEKLYLDNNKLSVLPPEVGALKNMKVMSVNNNMLVSVPVELRQCVMLEELSLEHNKLVRPLLDFRSMPKLRILLLFGNPLEFLPEILPLHNLRHLTLANIRIEAVESLKSVTVQIETENSSYFIATRHKLSAFFSLVFRFSSCHHPLLASALAKIMEDRSNHVAISKEENAVRQLISMISSDNRHVVEQACLAISSLASDITSAMQLIKCDIMKPIEAVLKSSDEEELVSVLQVVVTLTFVSDHVAQKMLTRDVLKSLKALCAHKNSEVQRLSLFAVGNLAFCLETRRTLMHSESLRDLLIRLTLSQERRVGKAAARALAILGENENLRRAIRGRPVAKKGLRILSMDGGGMKGLATVQMLKQIEQGTGKRIHEMFDLICGTSTGGMLAMALGIKQMTLDQCEEIYTKLGKLVFAEPIPKDEAATWKEKIDQLFKSSSQSFRVVVHGSKHSADQFERLLKEMCADEDGDLLIESAVKGIPKVFAVSTLVSVMPAQPYIFRNYQYPPGTLEVSPGMAESPSIGAIGTAVSGAPVGIKRGAFMGSCKHRVWEAIRASSAAPYYLDDFAVDANRWQDGAIVANNPTIFAIREAQLLWPDTRIDCLVSIGCGSVPTKSRRGGWRYLDTGQVLIESACSVERVEETLDTLIPMLPEMQYFRFNPVDERCGMELDETDPAIWLKLEAATEEYIQKNFLAFKNLCELLVPRYPEEEKSSDIYKSLSFSRLTSLNQGNGR
;
A
#
# COMPACT_ATOMS: atom_id res chain seq x y z
N MET A 1 18.10 30.21 75.36
CA MET A 1 17.34 29.06 75.92
C MET A 1 16.75 28.29 74.76
N SER A 2 17.06 27.00 74.69
CA SER A 2 16.65 26.06 73.64
C SER A 2 15.15 25.78 73.66
N TRP A 3 14.47 25.92 72.52
CA TRP A 3 13.17 25.30 72.31
C TRP A 3 13.16 24.66 70.92
N GLY A 4 13.04 23.33 70.92
CA GLY A 4 13.00 22.50 69.73
C GLY A 4 11.70 22.68 68.96
N LEU A 5 11.82 22.85 67.65
CA LEU A 5 10.73 22.71 66.69
C LEU A 5 10.95 21.40 65.94
N GLY A 6 10.24 20.36 66.39
CA GLY A 6 10.17 19.08 65.70
C GLY A 6 9.46 19.24 64.37
N TRP A 7 10.22 19.29 63.29
CA TRP A 7 9.69 19.02 61.96
C TRP A 7 9.40 17.51 61.90
N LYS A 8 8.13 17.11 62.04
CA LYS A 8 7.70 15.74 61.73
C LYS A 8 8.10 15.45 60.29
N ARG A 9 9.07 14.56 60.09
CA ARG A 9 9.33 13.95 58.78
C ARG A 9 8.00 13.35 58.29
N SER A 10 7.62 13.62 57.06
CA SER A 10 6.49 12.95 56.42
C SER A 10 6.80 11.45 56.37
N SER A 11 6.23 10.70 57.32
CA SER A 11 6.38 9.25 57.40
C SER A 11 5.79 8.61 56.15
N GLU A 12 6.55 7.75 55.48
CA GLU A 12 6.06 6.98 54.35
C GLU A 12 5.05 5.96 54.85
N ILE A 13 3.86 5.92 54.23
CA ILE A 13 2.76 5.02 54.61
C ILE A 13 2.62 3.97 53.51
N PHE A 14 2.57 2.71 53.92
CA PHE A 14 2.25 1.57 53.07
C PHE A 14 0.85 1.08 53.39
N HIS A 15 0.14 0.66 52.34
CA HIS A 15 -1.21 0.09 52.38
C HIS A 15 -1.13 -1.38 51.94
N LEU A 16 -1.58 -2.29 52.80
CA LEU A 16 -1.74 -3.73 52.55
C LEU A 16 -3.22 -4.05 52.44
N THR A 17 -3.64 -4.49 51.25
CA THR A 17 -4.99 -4.96 50.95
C THR A 17 -4.98 -6.49 50.79
N LEU A 18 -5.88 -7.16 51.48
CA LEU A 18 -6.07 -8.60 51.47
C LEU A 18 -7.51 -8.93 51.03
N ASP A 19 -7.66 -9.59 49.88
CA ASP A 19 -8.96 -9.97 49.33
C ASP A 19 -9.21 -11.48 49.50
N TYR A 20 -10.35 -11.82 50.09
CA TYR A 20 -10.79 -13.19 50.36
C TYR A 20 -12.00 -13.55 49.51
N GLY A 21 -12.13 -14.84 49.15
CA GLY A 21 -13.25 -15.36 48.37
C GLY A 21 -13.00 -15.39 46.86
N ASP A 22 -13.96 -15.89 46.10
CA ASP A 22 -13.89 -15.92 44.63
C ASP A 22 -14.37 -14.57 44.09
N TYR A 23 -13.59 -13.52 44.37
CA TYR A 23 -13.75 -12.24 43.69
C TYR A 23 -13.31 -12.44 42.22
N ALA A 24 -14.24 -12.94 41.42
CA ALA A 24 -14.12 -13.12 40.00
C ALA A 24 -13.81 -11.76 39.35
N ASP A 25 -12.78 -11.77 38.51
CA ASP A 25 -12.46 -10.82 37.44
C ASP A 25 -13.51 -9.71 37.16
N THR A 26 -13.57 -8.69 38.02
CA THR A 26 -14.24 -7.42 37.68
C THR A 26 -13.24 -6.28 37.70
N GLU A 27 -13.06 -5.72 36.51
CA GLU A 27 -12.29 -4.54 36.13
C GLU A 27 -10.77 -4.73 35.99
N GLU A 28 -10.38 -5.05 34.75
CA GLU A 28 -9.39 -4.28 34.00
C GLU A 28 -9.43 -2.79 34.37
N ARG A 29 -8.76 -2.40 35.44
CA ARG A 29 -8.16 -1.06 35.50
C ARG A 29 -6.70 -1.24 35.23
N GLN A 30 -6.31 -0.87 34.01
CA GLN A 30 -4.94 -0.48 33.72
C GLN A 30 -4.38 0.31 34.92
N PRO A 31 -3.14 0.07 35.36
CA PRO A 31 -2.48 0.99 36.27
C PRO A 31 -2.53 2.39 35.63
N PRO A 32 -2.80 3.46 36.39
CA PRO A 32 -2.89 4.79 35.82
C PRO A 32 -1.59 5.09 35.06
N SER A 33 -1.72 5.49 33.81
CA SER A 33 -0.64 6.02 32.99
C SER A 33 0.14 7.09 33.78
N PRO A 34 1.48 7.18 33.63
CA PRO A 34 2.27 8.18 34.35
C PRO A 34 1.75 9.60 34.02
N PRO A 35 1.69 10.52 34.99
CA PRO A 35 1.27 11.89 34.72
C PRO A 35 2.33 12.59 33.83
N PRO A 36 1.92 13.50 32.93
CA PRO A 36 2.86 14.29 32.14
C PRO A 36 3.68 15.23 33.05
N PRO A 37 4.89 15.68 32.63
CA PRO A 37 5.74 16.53 33.45
C PRO A 37 5.10 17.91 33.66
N ALA A 38 5.17 18.38 34.91
CA ALA A 38 4.47 19.56 35.42
C ALA A 38 4.93 20.88 34.76
N SER A 39 3.96 21.72 34.36
CA SER A 39 4.14 23.15 34.09
C SER A 39 3.42 24.00 35.15
N SER A 40 4.23 24.71 35.95
CA SER A 40 4.02 25.97 36.68
C SER A 40 2.60 26.58 36.93
N SER A 41 2.15 26.52 38.21
CA SER A 41 1.52 27.58 39.08
C SER A 41 0.22 28.34 38.68
N PRO A 42 -0.51 29.02 39.62
CA PRO A 42 -0.68 28.86 41.08
C PRO A 42 -2.14 28.89 41.63
N SER A 43 -2.29 28.42 42.88
CA SER A 43 -3.22 28.83 43.97
C SER A 43 -4.74 28.99 43.75
N SER A 44 -5.52 28.22 44.52
CA SER A 44 -6.47 28.81 45.50
C SER A 44 -6.86 27.79 46.58
N SER A 45 -7.02 28.33 47.78
CA SER A 45 -7.24 27.67 49.07
C SER A 45 -8.70 27.31 49.33
N ALA A 46 -8.96 26.14 49.91
CA ALA A 46 -10.11 25.94 50.80
C ALA A 46 -9.81 24.85 51.84
N SER A 47 -9.88 25.27 53.10
CA SER A 47 -9.77 24.49 54.33
C SER A 47 -10.94 23.52 54.52
N SER A 48 -10.67 22.27 54.88
CA SER A 48 -11.52 21.50 55.80
C SER A 48 -10.74 20.32 56.40
N THR A 49 -10.47 20.39 57.70
CA THR A 49 -10.50 19.22 58.59
C THR A 49 -11.98 18.77 58.70
N PRO A 50 -12.33 17.50 58.99
CA PRO A 50 -11.76 16.75 60.12
C PRO A 50 -11.76 15.19 60.05
N THR A 51 -11.27 14.62 61.17
CA THR A 51 -11.67 13.35 61.82
C THR A 51 -11.22 11.98 61.27
N CYS A 52 -10.41 11.32 62.11
CA CYS A 52 -10.28 9.87 62.22
C CYS A 52 -11.66 9.19 62.35
N SER A 53 -11.93 8.18 61.51
CA SER A 53 -12.88 7.12 61.83
C SER A 53 -12.43 5.83 61.12
N SER A 54 -11.90 4.90 61.90
CA SER A 54 -11.75 3.50 61.52
C SER A 54 -13.13 2.86 61.65
N SER A 55 -13.73 2.46 60.53
CA SER A 55 -14.93 1.61 60.52
C SER A 55 -14.85 0.64 59.34
N PRO A 56 -15.19 -0.65 59.54
CA PRO A 56 -15.21 -1.62 58.47
C PRO A 56 -16.42 -1.35 57.59
N THR A 57 -16.19 -1.02 56.31
CA THR A 57 -17.28 -0.90 55.33
C THR A 57 -17.77 -2.30 54.94
N ALA A 58 -18.66 -2.87 55.75
CA ALA A 58 -19.51 -3.97 55.36
C ALA A 58 -20.68 -3.43 54.52
N ALA A 59 -20.45 -3.29 53.21
CA ALA A 59 -21.53 -3.05 52.24
C ALA A 59 -21.87 -4.37 51.54
N THR A 60 -22.69 -5.19 52.18
CA THR A 60 -23.27 -6.39 51.57
C THR A 60 -24.39 -5.98 50.62
N ARG A 61 -24.15 -6.08 49.30
CA ARG A 61 -25.20 -6.31 48.30
C ARG A 61 -25.15 -7.79 47.91
N ASN A 62 -26.31 -8.44 47.98
CA ASN A 62 -26.51 -9.86 47.70
C ASN A 62 -25.81 -10.32 46.41
N GLY A 63 -24.89 -11.27 46.53
CA GLY A 63 -24.36 -12.04 45.39
C GLY A 63 -22.88 -12.41 45.45
N ASP A 64 -22.05 -11.63 46.14
CA ASP A 64 -20.59 -11.79 46.08
C ASP A 64 -20.06 -12.53 47.32
N LEU A 65 -19.48 -13.71 47.11
CA LEU A 65 -18.73 -14.46 48.13
C LEU A 65 -17.31 -13.88 48.22
N GLY A 66 -17.12 -12.89 49.09
CA GLY A 66 -15.80 -12.30 49.34
C GLY A 66 -15.79 -11.17 50.38
N PHE A 67 -14.65 -10.93 51.02
CA PHE A 67 -14.41 -9.76 51.87
C PHE A 67 -12.98 -9.20 51.73
N ARG A 68 -12.81 -7.91 52.05
CA ARG A 68 -11.52 -7.19 51.95
C ARG A 68 -11.06 -6.70 53.33
N ILE A 69 -9.76 -6.79 53.60
CA ILE A 69 -9.10 -6.21 54.77
C ILE A 69 -7.99 -5.28 54.30
N ASP A 70 -8.01 -4.02 54.77
CA ASP A 70 -6.99 -3.02 54.50
C ASP A 70 -6.23 -2.67 55.80
N LEU A 71 -4.90 -2.65 55.72
CA LEU A 71 -4.00 -2.39 56.85
C LEU A 71 -2.89 -1.43 56.45
N ASP A 72 -2.49 -0.56 57.37
CA ASP A 72 -1.50 0.48 57.11
C ASP A 72 -0.33 0.43 58.09
N TRP A 73 0.88 0.72 57.61
CA TRP A 73 2.04 0.93 58.46
C TRP A 73 2.98 2.01 57.92
N SER A 74 3.88 2.48 58.79
CA SER A 74 4.88 3.48 58.43
C SER A 74 6.26 2.87 58.22
N ALA A 75 7.02 3.38 57.24
CA ALA A 75 8.33 2.82 56.86
C ALA A 75 9.45 3.00 57.89
N GLY A 76 9.22 3.82 58.93
CA GLY A 76 10.22 4.13 59.97
C GLY A 76 10.14 3.23 61.20
N ASP A 77 9.13 2.37 61.28
CA ASP A 77 8.89 1.48 62.41
C ASP A 77 9.66 0.16 62.28
N ASP A 78 9.98 -0.48 63.41
CA ASP A 78 10.67 -1.77 63.43
C ASP A 78 9.83 -2.85 62.72
N GLU A 79 10.42 -3.50 61.70
CA GLU A 79 9.68 -4.40 60.80
C GLU A 79 9.08 -5.62 61.54
N ASP A 80 9.73 -6.11 62.60
CA ASP A 80 9.24 -7.23 63.40
C ASP A 80 8.04 -6.80 64.25
N GLN A 81 8.10 -5.62 64.88
CA GLN A 81 6.98 -5.06 65.63
C GLN A 81 5.78 -4.72 64.74
N VAL A 82 6.04 -4.18 63.55
CA VAL A 82 4.99 -3.88 62.57
C VAL A 82 4.33 -5.16 62.08
N ALA A 83 5.11 -6.19 61.73
CA ALA A 83 4.57 -7.48 61.30
C ALA A 83 3.68 -8.10 62.39
N LEU A 84 4.12 -8.09 63.65
CA LEU A 84 3.32 -8.57 64.80
C LEU A 84 2.03 -7.76 64.99
N ARG A 85 2.10 -6.43 64.86
CA ARG A 85 0.93 -5.56 64.96
C ARG A 85 -0.08 -5.83 63.84
N LEU A 86 0.39 -5.88 62.59
CA LEU A 86 -0.44 -6.17 61.42
C LEU A 86 -1.06 -7.55 61.52
N GLN A 87 -0.31 -8.55 62.00
CA GLN A 87 -0.81 -9.88 62.30
C GLN A 87 -1.95 -9.82 63.34
N SER A 88 -1.77 -9.08 64.44
CA SER A 88 -2.83 -8.94 65.44
C SER A 88 -4.07 -8.23 64.88
N GLN A 89 -3.90 -7.19 64.06
CA GLN A 89 -5.01 -6.48 63.43
C GLN A 89 -5.75 -7.37 62.44
N LEU A 90 -5.02 -8.17 61.66
CA LEU A 90 -5.58 -9.16 60.75
C LEU A 90 -6.42 -10.19 61.52
N MET A 91 -5.92 -10.68 62.65
CA MET A 91 -6.63 -11.66 63.47
C MET A 91 -7.96 -11.14 64.02
N VAL A 92 -8.02 -9.84 64.33
CA VAL A 92 -9.25 -9.18 64.80
C VAL A 92 -10.20 -8.88 63.65
N ALA A 93 -9.68 -8.56 62.47
CA ALA A 93 -10.47 -8.21 61.30
C ALA A 93 -11.06 -9.42 60.55
N LEU A 94 -10.51 -10.63 60.76
CA LEU A 94 -11.00 -11.85 60.11
C LEU A 94 -12.39 -12.27 60.64
N PRO A 95 -13.40 -12.43 59.76
CA PRO A 95 -14.71 -12.94 60.13
C PRO A 95 -14.64 -14.34 60.78
N PRO A 96 -15.60 -14.68 61.66
CA PRO A 96 -15.70 -16.03 62.21
C PRO A 96 -15.96 -17.04 61.07
N PRO A 97 -15.40 -18.28 61.17
CA PRO A 97 -15.64 -19.30 60.16
C PRO A 97 -17.12 -19.66 60.11
N HIS A 98 -17.66 -19.87 58.91
CA HIS A 98 -19.02 -20.35 58.72
C HIS A 98 -19.03 -21.88 58.56
N ASP A 99 -20.14 -22.51 58.94
CA ASP A 99 -20.34 -23.94 58.73
C ASP A 99 -20.63 -24.18 57.25
N ALA A 100 -19.75 -24.91 56.56
CA ALA A 100 -19.90 -25.30 55.16
C ALA A 100 -20.00 -26.82 55.05
N VAL A 101 -20.83 -27.34 54.16
CA VAL A 101 -20.94 -28.78 53.93
C VAL A 101 -19.90 -29.18 52.88
N SER A 102 -18.86 -29.92 53.29
CA SER A 102 -17.93 -30.57 52.36
C SER A 102 -18.54 -31.89 51.91
N VAL A 103 -18.58 -32.11 50.60
CA VAL A 103 -19.10 -33.34 49.99
C VAL A 103 -17.93 -34.02 49.29
N ASP A 104 -17.37 -35.05 49.93
CA ASP A 104 -16.26 -35.82 49.39
C ASP A 104 -16.84 -37.02 48.61
N LEU A 105 -16.61 -37.01 47.29
CA LEU A 105 -17.09 -38.04 46.37
C LEU A 105 -15.96 -39.04 46.12
N THR A 106 -16.11 -40.28 46.59
CA THR A 106 -15.13 -41.35 46.35
C THR A 106 -15.75 -42.45 45.48
N PRO A 107 -15.13 -42.84 44.36
CA PRO A 107 -15.64 -43.96 43.56
C PRO A 107 -15.57 -45.25 44.39
N MET A 108 -16.61 -46.07 44.36
CA MET A 108 -16.56 -47.37 45.01
C MET A 108 -15.68 -48.33 44.20
N ASP A 109 -14.65 -48.89 44.83
CA ASP A 109 -13.85 -49.94 44.23
C ASP A 109 -14.68 -51.22 44.11
N GLY A 110 -15.07 -51.55 42.88
CA GLY A 110 -15.71 -52.82 42.54
C GLY A 110 -16.84 -52.72 41.52
N GLY A 111 -16.55 -52.36 40.27
CA GLY A 111 -17.35 -52.72 39.08
C GLY A 111 -18.81 -52.21 38.96
N GLU A 112 -19.39 -51.61 39.99
CA GLU A 112 -20.71 -50.97 39.95
C GLU A 112 -20.55 -49.45 39.87
N GLU A 113 -21.32 -48.79 39.00
CA GLU A 113 -21.36 -47.32 38.88
C GLU A 113 -22.01 -46.71 40.13
N GLY A 114 -21.24 -46.60 41.21
CA GLY A 114 -21.67 -46.01 42.47
C GLY A 114 -20.59 -45.11 43.07
N VAL A 115 -20.93 -43.84 43.31
CA VAL A 115 -20.07 -42.88 44.00
C VAL A 115 -20.48 -42.84 45.47
N ARG A 116 -19.56 -43.16 46.38
CA ARG A 116 -19.75 -42.95 47.82
C ARG A 116 -19.67 -41.45 48.10
N ILE A 117 -20.76 -40.92 48.64
CA ILE A 117 -20.87 -39.51 49.02
C ILE A 117 -20.66 -39.42 50.54
N GLU A 118 -19.56 -38.83 50.97
CA GLU A 118 -19.33 -38.48 52.37
C GLU A 118 -19.62 -36.99 52.55
N MET A 119 -20.69 -36.67 53.28
CA MET A 119 -21.07 -35.30 53.62
C MET A 119 -20.67 -34.98 55.05
N ARG A 120 -19.86 -33.94 55.23
CA ARG A 120 -19.37 -33.50 56.54
C ARG A 120 -19.48 -32.00 56.66
N VAL A 121 -19.98 -31.52 57.80
CA VAL A 121 -20.00 -30.09 58.11
C VAL A 121 -18.59 -29.69 58.54
N VAL A 122 -17.96 -28.83 57.77
CA VAL A 122 -16.61 -28.31 57.98
C VAL A 122 -16.73 -26.81 58.19
N ARG A 123 -16.11 -26.31 59.27
CA ARG A 123 -15.94 -24.86 59.46
C ARG A 123 -14.93 -24.34 58.45
N ARG A 124 -15.39 -23.55 57.49
CA ARG A 124 -14.55 -23.00 56.42
C ARG A 124 -14.49 -21.48 56.53
N ARG A 125 -13.33 -20.92 56.21
CA ARG A 125 -13.15 -19.50 55.92
C ARG A 125 -12.93 -19.34 54.43
N GLU A 126 -13.38 -18.23 53.87
CA GLU A 126 -12.99 -17.86 52.51
C GLU A 126 -11.47 -17.76 52.43
N ALA A 127 -10.91 -18.29 51.35
CA ALA A 127 -9.46 -18.34 51.18
C ALA A 127 -8.93 -16.99 50.71
N LEU A 128 -7.75 -16.60 51.18
CA LEU A 128 -7.05 -15.41 50.69
C LEU A 128 -6.63 -15.64 49.23
N ARG A 129 -7.13 -14.83 48.29
CA ARG A 129 -6.84 -14.97 46.85
C ARG A 129 -5.88 -13.91 46.34
N SER A 130 -6.05 -12.67 46.78
CA SER A 130 -5.28 -11.52 46.29
C SER A 130 -4.65 -10.75 47.45
N VAL A 131 -3.39 -10.39 47.26
CA VAL A 131 -2.59 -9.60 48.20
C VAL A 131 -2.01 -8.43 47.41
N ARG A 132 -2.29 -7.21 47.85
CA ARG A 132 -1.74 -5.99 47.25
C ARG A 132 -1.04 -5.16 48.31
N VAL A 133 0.20 -4.80 48.05
CA VAL A 133 0.92 -3.76 48.80
C VAL A 133 1.17 -2.59 47.87
N SER A 134 0.86 -1.39 48.34
CA SER A 134 1.16 -0.16 47.61
C SER A 134 1.57 0.95 48.57
N ARG A 135 2.33 1.91 48.05
CA ARG A 135 2.77 3.08 48.80
C ARG A 135 1.82 4.26 48.54
N ALA A 136 1.48 5.02 49.58
CA ALA A 136 0.59 6.17 49.46
C ALA A 136 1.17 7.30 48.57
N PRO A 137 0.37 7.91 47.66
CA PRO A 137 0.83 9.02 46.82
C PRO A 137 1.07 10.29 47.67
N GLY A 138 2.24 10.92 47.53
CA GLY A 138 2.63 12.14 48.25
C GLY A 138 3.67 11.96 49.36
N SER A 139 4.16 10.74 49.59
CA SER A 139 5.23 10.45 50.53
C SER A 139 6.63 10.70 49.92
N ALA A 140 7.50 11.43 50.63
CA ALA A 140 8.86 11.76 50.20
C ALA A 140 9.75 10.52 50.03
N LEU A 141 10.62 10.53 49.01
CA LEU A 141 11.50 9.44 48.55
C LEU A 141 12.54 9.00 49.61
N GLY A 142 12.12 8.28 50.65
CA GLY A 142 12.95 7.61 51.66
C GLY A 142 13.31 6.16 51.28
N SER A 143 14.11 5.53 52.14
CA SER A 143 14.85 4.29 51.86
C SER A 143 14.19 3.00 52.37
N GLY A 144 13.00 3.06 52.97
CA GLY A 144 12.34 1.87 53.51
C GLY A 144 11.61 1.11 52.40
N ASP A 145 11.92 -0.17 52.20
CA ASP A 145 11.18 -1.03 51.29
C ASP A 145 10.09 -1.79 52.07
N GLY A 146 8.82 -1.60 51.72
CA GLY A 146 7.69 -2.25 52.41
C GLY A 146 7.68 -3.78 52.28
N GLY A 147 8.60 -4.36 51.49
CA GLY A 147 8.70 -5.80 51.26
C GLY A 147 9.19 -6.60 52.46
N GLY A 148 10.03 -6.02 53.33
CA GLY A 148 10.57 -6.73 54.50
C GLY A 148 9.51 -7.06 55.56
N VAL A 149 8.50 -6.21 55.72
CA VAL A 149 7.33 -6.44 56.59
C VAL A 149 6.46 -7.57 56.02
N LEU A 150 6.18 -7.56 54.72
CA LEU A 150 5.39 -8.61 54.08
C LEU A 150 6.10 -9.97 54.10
N ALA A 151 7.40 -10.00 53.83
CA ALA A 151 8.19 -11.23 53.90
C ALA A 151 8.15 -11.85 55.30
N ARG A 152 8.21 -11.02 56.36
CA ARG A 152 8.05 -11.47 57.75
C ARG A 152 6.64 -11.94 58.07
N LEU A 153 5.61 -11.27 57.57
CA LEU A 153 4.21 -11.70 57.71
C LEU A 153 3.94 -13.08 57.07
N ILE A 154 4.61 -13.36 55.95
CA ILE A 154 4.54 -14.66 55.27
C ILE A 154 5.35 -15.71 56.02
N ARG A 155 6.54 -15.34 56.53
CA ARG A 155 7.41 -16.24 57.31
C ARG A 155 6.80 -16.62 58.66
N SER A 156 6.11 -15.71 59.33
CA SER A 156 5.49 -15.95 60.65
C SER A 156 4.27 -16.88 60.58
N ASN A 157 3.74 -17.14 59.38
CA ASN A 157 2.72 -18.15 59.07
C ASN A 157 1.49 -18.11 60.00
N LEU A 158 1.18 -16.94 60.58
CA LEU A 158 0.09 -16.67 61.52
C LEU A 158 -0.08 -17.71 62.65
N ALA A 159 0.99 -18.37 63.10
CA ALA A 159 0.90 -19.31 64.22
C ALA A 159 0.91 -18.56 65.57
N PRO A 160 0.12 -18.97 66.59
CA PRO A 160 0.38 -18.54 67.96
C PRO A 160 1.72 -19.15 68.41
N ALA A 161 2.52 -18.37 69.14
CA ALA A 161 3.74 -18.85 69.77
C ALA A 161 3.47 -20.09 70.66
N PRO A 162 4.43 -21.01 70.85
CA PRO A 162 4.22 -22.19 71.68
C PRO A 162 4.09 -21.74 73.15
N ALA A 163 2.91 -21.91 73.73
CA ALA A 163 2.70 -21.75 75.16
C ALA A 163 3.04 -23.08 75.86
N VAL A 164 4.13 -23.03 76.64
CA VAL A 164 4.40 -23.66 77.94
C VAL A 164 3.57 -24.89 78.35
N ASP A 165 4.32 -25.97 78.65
CA ASP A 165 3.97 -27.26 79.27
C ASP A 165 2.63 -27.39 80.02
N GLY A 166 1.82 -28.37 79.60
CA GLY A 166 0.70 -28.93 80.36
C GLY A 166 -0.04 -30.03 79.57
N PRO A 167 -0.28 -31.25 80.12
CA PRO A 167 -0.82 -32.36 79.35
C PRO A 167 -2.35 -32.45 79.46
N THR A 168 -3.07 -31.90 78.49
CA THR A 168 -4.44 -32.32 78.15
C THR A 168 -4.68 -32.20 76.65
N ALA A 169 -4.45 -33.31 75.94
CA ALA A 169 -4.73 -33.44 74.52
C ALA A 169 -6.24 -33.55 74.28
N ALA A 170 -6.85 -32.46 73.81
CA ALA A 170 -8.07 -32.46 73.02
C ALA A 170 -7.75 -31.80 71.68
N ALA A 171 -8.09 -32.47 70.58
CA ALA A 171 -7.70 -32.16 69.20
C ALA A 171 -7.87 -30.67 68.83
N GLY A 172 -6.77 -29.93 68.92
CA GLY A 172 -6.66 -28.53 68.52
C GLY A 172 -6.37 -28.41 67.03
N VAL A 173 -7.35 -27.89 66.31
CA VAL A 173 -7.36 -27.59 64.88
C VAL A 173 -6.16 -26.69 64.48
N PRO A 174 -5.22 -27.13 63.61
CA PRO A 174 -4.17 -26.27 63.06
C PRO A 174 -4.69 -25.57 61.80
N VAL A 175 -5.37 -24.43 61.92
CA VAL A 175 -6.04 -23.78 60.76
C VAL A 175 -5.42 -22.46 60.30
N LEU A 176 -4.39 -21.93 60.97
CA LEU A 176 -3.75 -20.67 60.55
C LEU A 176 -2.40 -20.81 59.84
N ALA A 177 -1.74 -21.98 59.90
CA ALA A 177 -0.42 -22.20 59.31
C ALA A 177 -0.39 -22.11 57.76
N ASP A 178 -1.55 -22.07 57.11
CA ASP A 178 -1.69 -22.18 55.65
C ASP A 178 -2.39 -20.96 55.02
N HIS A 179 -2.55 -19.87 55.76
CA HIS A 179 -3.31 -18.69 55.34
C HIS A 179 -2.86 -18.09 53.99
N TRP A 180 -1.55 -18.09 53.73
CA TRP A 180 -0.95 -17.52 52.51
C TRP A 180 -0.87 -18.53 51.34
N ARG A 181 -1.06 -19.83 51.59
CA ARG A 181 -0.99 -20.87 50.53
C ARG A 181 -1.99 -20.69 49.37
N PRO A 182 -3.25 -20.23 49.58
CA PRO A 182 -4.22 -20.09 48.50
C PRO A 182 -4.07 -18.83 47.64
N VAL A 183 -3.08 -17.98 47.93
CA VAL A 183 -2.84 -16.73 47.21
C VAL A 183 -2.51 -17.02 45.75
N ALA A 184 -3.33 -16.46 44.85
CA ALA A 184 -3.18 -16.59 43.41
C ALA A 184 -2.67 -15.29 42.77
N VAL A 185 -2.92 -14.13 43.38
CA VAL A 185 -2.51 -12.81 42.86
C VAL A 185 -1.71 -12.06 43.91
N LEU A 186 -0.50 -11.63 43.54
CA LEU A 186 0.37 -10.81 44.38
C LEU A 186 0.78 -9.55 43.61
N SER A 187 0.46 -8.37 44.15
CA SER A 187 0.83 -7.08 43.58
C SER A 187 1.66 -6.27 44.59
N LEU A 188 2.91 -5.96 44.24
CA LEU A 188 3.85 -5.16 45.02
C LEU A 188 4.33 -3.95 44.22
N CYS A 189 3.44 -3.31 43.48
CA CYS A 189 3.78 -2.19 42.62
C CYS A 189 4.04 -0.92 43.45
N ASN A 190 4.99 -0.10 43.01
CA ASN A 190 5.36 1.16 43.69
C ASN A 190 5.86 1.00 45.14
N CYS A 191 6.40 -0.16 45.51
CA CYS A 191 6.87 -0.43 46.88
C CYS A 191 8.32 0.03 47.13
N GLY A 192 9.03 0.47 46.09
CA GLY A 192 10.44 0.87 46.18
C GLY A 192 11.41 -0.30 46.43
N LEU A 193 10.98 -1.53 46.14
CA LEU A 193 11.74 -2.76 46.41
C LEU A 193 13.09 -2.74 45.70
N SER A 194 14.17 -3.01 46.45
CA SER A 194 15.52 -3.18 45.90
C SER A 194 15.83 -4.63 45.54
N VAL A 195 15.26 -5.58 46.29
CA VAL A 195 15.37 -7.03 46.12
C VAL A 195 13.98 -7.65 46.31
N LEU A 196 13.65 -8.69 45.55
CA LEU A 196 12.44 -9.48 45.78
C LEU A 196 12.71 -10.51 46.90
N PRO A 197 11.98 -10.49 48.03
CA PRO A 197 12.15 -11.47 49.09
C PRO A 197 11.90 -12.90 48.60
N VAL A 198 12.85 -13.81 48.86
CA VAL A 198 12.81 -15.20 48.39
C VAL A 198 11.60 -15.96 48.95
N GLU A 199 11.09 -15.58 50.11
CA GLU A 199 9.93 -16.19 50.75
C GLU A 199 8.65 -16.08 49.89
N LEU A 200 8.53 -15.03 49.07
CA LEU A 200 7.38 -14.83 48.18
C LEU A 200 7.33 -15.87 47.05
N THR A 201 8.48 -16.45 46.69
CA THR A 201 8.57 -17.49 45.65
C THR A 201 8.10 -18.86 46.13
N ARG A 202 7.75 -18.99 47.43
CA ARG A 202 7.26 -20.25 48.03
C ARG A 202 5.74 -20.39 48.03
N LEU A 203 5.02 -19.45 47.40
CA LEU A 203 3.55 -19.49 47.27
C LEU A 203 3.16 -20.48 46.15
N PRO A 204 2.57 -21.64 46.48
CA PRO A 204 2.43 -22.76 45.54
C PRO A 204 1.38 -22.55 44.44
N LEU A 205 0.41 -21.65 44.67
CA LEU A 205 -0.73 -21.42 43.80
C LEU A 205 -0.68 -20.04 43.12
N LEU A 206 0.45 -19.33 43.20
CA LEU A 206 0.57 -18.01 42.62
C LEU A 206 0.48 -18.07 41.09
N GLU A 207 -0.50 -17.35 40.53
CA GLU A 207 -0.76 -17.26 39.10
C GLU A 207 -0.35 -15.90 38.51
N LYS A 208 -0.55 -14.80 39.26
CA LYS A 208 -0.27 -13.43 38.78
C LYS A 208 0.67 -12.70 39.75
N LEU A 209 1.80 -12.21 39.25
CA LEU A 209 2.80 -11.47 40.02
C LEU A 209 3.10 -10.11 39.37
N TYR A 210 2.77 -9.03 40.07
CA TYR A 210 3.01 -7.65 39.63
C TYR A 210 4.06 -6.95 40.52
N LEU A 211 5.15 -6.49 39.92
CA LEU A 211 6.31 -5.88 40.57
C LEU A 211 6.70 -4.55 39.92
N ASP A 212 5.75 -3.88 39.25
CA ASP A 212 6.02 -2.68 38.46
C ASP A 212 6.45 -1.48 39.32
N ASN A 213 7.26 -0.60 38.73
CA ASN A 213 7.73 0.65 39.34
C ASN A 213 8.46 0.42 40.68
N ASN A 214 9.41 -0.52 40.68
CA ASN A 214 10.31 -0.76 41.80
C ASN A 214 11.76 -0.43 41.42
N LYS A 215 12.72 -0.77 42.28
CA LYS A 215 14.16 -0.55 42.04
C LYS A 215 14.91 -1.89 41.94
N LEU A 216 14.23 -2.94 41.47
CA LEU A 216 14.79 -4.29 41.40
C LEU A 216 15.94 -4.31 40.38
N SER A 217 17.11 -4.75 40.81
CA SER A 217 18.28 -4.94 39.94
C SER A 217 18.43 -6.39 39.46
N VAL A 218 17.94 -7.35 40.25
CA VAL A 218 17.98 -8.79 39.98
C VAL A 218 16.68 -9.45 40.47
N LEU A 219 16.22 -10.48 39.77
CA LEU A 219 15.18 -11.39 40.24
C LEU A 219 15.82 -12.68 40.80
N PRO A 220 15.36 -13.19 41.97
CA PRO A 220 15.93 -14.40 42.56
C PRO A 220 15.66 -15.64 41.68
N PRO A 221 16.62 -16.59 41.57
CA PRO A 221 16.45 -17.81 40.77
C PRO A 221 15.28 -18.68 41.25
N GLU A 222 14.88 -18.58 42.51
CA GLU A 222 13.74 -19.28 43.10
C GLU A 222 12.39 -18.87 42.48
N VAL A 223 12.31 -17.78 41.71
CA VAL A 223 11.13 -17.44 40.90
C VAL A 223 10.73 -18.60 39.98
N GLY A 224 11.69 -19.41 39.52
CA GLY A 224 11.41 -20.62 38.72
C GLY A 224 10.56 -21.67 39.44
N ALA A 225 10.48 -21.63 40.78
CA ALA A 225 9.65 -22.57 41.55
C ALA A 225 8.13 -22.32 41.37
N LEU A 226 7.73 -21.15 40.87
CA LEU A 226 6.33 -20.74 40.67
C LEU A 226 5.72 -21.37 39.40
N LYS A 227 5.52 -22.68 39.42
CA LYS A 227 5.07 -23.47 38.25
C LYS A 227 3.68 -23.11 37.71
N ASN A 228 2.82 -22.52 38.54
CA ASN A 228 1.46 -22.10 38.19
C ASN A 228 1.36 -20.65 37.71
N MET A 229 2.49 -19.94 37.63
CA MET A 229 2.53 -18.55 37.20
C MET A 229 2.11 -18.41 35.73
N LYS A 230 1.08 -17.60 35.49
CA LYS A 230 0.52 -17.25 34.17
C LYS A 230 0.91 -15.85 33.74
N VAL A 231 0.97 -14.89 34.68
CA VAL A 231 1.26 -13.49 34.39
C VAL A 231 2.38 -12.98 35.30
N MET A 232 3.41 -12.40 34.71
CA MET A 232 4.49 -11.74 35.44
C MET A 232 4.79 -10.36 34.84
N SER A 233 4.61 -9.30 35.62
CA SER A 233 4.92 -7.93 35.22
C SER A 233 5.99 -7.33 36.13
N VAL A 234 7.09 -6.86 35.54
CA VAL A 234 8.23 -6.25 36.25
C VAL A 234 8.69 -4.99 35.50
N ASN A 235 7.75 -4.16 35.06
CA ASN A 235 8.03 -2.96 34.29
C ASN A 235 8.66 -1.86 35.15
N ASN A 236 9.40 -0.94 34.53
CA ASN A 236 10.02 0.22 35.18
C ASN A 236 10.87 -0.19 36.39
N ASN A 237 11.81 -1.10 36.17
CA ASN A 237 12.78 -1.55 37.16
C ASN A 237 14.21 -1.36 36.61
N MET A 238 15.23 -1.85 37.31
CA MET A 238 16.64 -1.72 36.94
C MET A 238 17.26 -3.07 36.56
N LEU A 239 16.45 -4.02 36.07
CA LEU A 239 16.91 -5.37 35.77
C LEU A 239 17.93 -5.37 34.63
N VAL A 240 19.09 -5.97 34.86
CA VAL A 240 20.13 -6.16 33.83
C VAL A 240 20.00 -7.51 33.12
N SER A 241 19.46 -8.51 33.84
CA SER A 241 19.20 -9.85 33.33
C SER A 241 17.98 -10.47 34.03
N VAL A 242 17.48 -11.57 33.46
CA VAL A 242 16.40 -12.39 34.01
C VAL A 242 17.00 -13.76 34.36
N PRO A 243 16.65 -14.38 35.51
CA PRO A 243 17.18 -15.70 35.90
C PRO A 243 16.79 -16.79 34.89
N VAL A 244 17.72 -17.70 34.61
CA VAL A 244 17.52 -18.81 33.65
C VAL A 244 16.42 -19.75 34.13
N GLU A 245 16.25 -19.85 35.45
CA GLU A 245 15.23 -20.63 36.13
C GLU A 245 13.79 -20.22 35.78
N LEU A 246 13.57 -19.00 35.26
CA LEU A 246 12.24 -18.58 34.80
C LEU A 246 11.65 -19.52 33.73
N ARG A 247 12.51 -20.25 32.99
CA ARG A 247 12.10 -21.31 32.05
C ARG A 247 11.25 -22.43 32.69
N GLN A 248 11.30 -22.58 34.01
CA GLN A 248 10.52 -23.58 34.75
C GLN A 248 9.04 -23.18 34.93
N CYS A 249 8.70 -21.91 34.69
CA CYS A 249 7.34 -21.40 34.70
C CYS A 249 6.62 -21.74 33.38
N VAL A 250 6.37 -23.04 33.17
CA VAL A 250 5.82 -23.58 31.91
C VAL A 250 4.40 -23.10 31.57
N MET A 251 3.69 -22.54 32.55
CA MET A 251 2.33 -22.02 32.42
C MET A 251 2.28 -20.52 32.09
N LEU A 252 3.43 -19.86 31.92
CA LEU A 252 3.50 -18.43 31.69
C LEU A 252 2.89 -18.06 30.33
N GLU A 253 1.89 -17.20 30.36
CA GLU A 253 1.17 -16.67 29.20
C GLU A 253 1.60 -15.22 28.91
N GLU A 254 1.93 -14.45 29.94
CA GLU A 254 2.31 -13.04 29.83
C GLU A 254 3.57 -12.73 30.64
N LEU A 255 4.57 -12.15 29.95
CA LEU A 255 5.81 -11.68 30.54
C LEU A 255 6.06 -10.23 30.12
N SER A 256 5.99 -9.31 31.08
CA SER A 256 6.24 -7.89 30.87
C SER A 256 7.49 -7.43 31.60
N LEU A 257 8.46 -6.89 30.86
CA LEU A 257 9.77 -6.44 31.33
C LEU A 257 10.14 -5.06 30.77
N GLU A 258 9.15 -4.22 30.47
CA GLU A 258 9.36 -2.93 29.84
C GLU A 258 10.16 -1.96 30.73
N HIS A 259 10.91 -1.06 30.11
CA HIS A 259 11.71 -0.02 30.77
C HIS A 259 12.66 -0.57 31.85
N ASN A 260 13.39 -1.63 31.51
CA ASN A 260 14.49 -2.17 32.32
C ASN A 260 15.86 -1.84 31.68
N LYS A 261 16.93 -2.51 32.12
CA LYS A 261 18.30 -2.39 31.59
C LYS A 261 18.76 -3.70 30.94
N LEU A 262 17.82 -4.46 30.37
CA LEU A 262 18.10 -5.75 29.76
C LEU A 262 18.91 -5.57 28.47
N VAL A 263 20.10 -6.18 28.43
CA VAL A 263 20.96 -6.21 27.23
C VAL A 263 20.84 -7.54 26.49
N ARG A 264 20.78 -8.65 27.25
CA ARG A 264 20.64 -10.02 26.76
C ARG A 264 19.72 -10.84 27.69
N PRO A 265 18.42 -10.97 27.40
CA PRO A 265 17.55 -11.86 28.17
C PRO A 265 17.89 -13.31 27.79
N LEU A 266 18.68 -13.99 28.63
CA LEU A 266 19.05 -15.39 28.46
C LEU A 266 17.90 -16.30 28.90
N LEU A 267 16.86 -16.39 28.08
CA LEU A 267 15.68 -17.22 28.30
C LEU A 267 15.57 -18.32 27.25
N ASP A 268 15.38 -19.55 27.69
CA ASP A 268 15.06 -20.68 26.81
C ASP A 268 13.54 -20.76 26.61
N PHE A 269 13.06 -20.13 25.54
CA PHE A 269 11.63 -20.07 25.21
C PHE A 269 11.04 -21.41 24.75
N ARG A 270 11.85 -22.45 24.48
CA ARG A 270 11.32 -23.80 24.18
C ARG A 270 10.52 -24.37 25.34
N SER A 271 10.84 -23.96 26.57
CA SER A 271 10.18 -24.41 27.80
C SER A 271 8.92 -23.61 28.16
N MET A 272 8.59 -22.55 27.41
CA MET A 272 7.44 -21.66 27.68
C MET A 272 6.50 -21.58 26.47
N PRO A 273 5.92 -22.71 26.01
CA PRO A 273 5.13 -22.76 24.77
C PRO A 273 3.78 -22.00 24.85
N LYS A 274 3.32 -21.66 26.06
CA LYS A 274 2.08 -20.94 26.31
C LYS A 274 2.21 -19.42 26.25
N LEU A 275 3.42 -18.89 26.11
CA LEU A 275 3.64 -17.44 26.12
C LEU A 275 2.96 -16.79 24.90
N ARG A 276 2.03 -15.87 25.19
CA ARG A 276 1.25 -15.09 24.22
C ARG A 276 1.69 -13.64 24.18
N ILE A 277 2.14 -13.10 25.31
CA ILE A 277 2.51 -11.70 25.47
C ILE A 277 3.94 -11.60 26.00
N LEU A 278 4.81 -10.92 25.24
CA LEU A 278 6.18 -10.62 25.63
C LEU A 278 6.47 -9.13 25.42
N LEU A 279 6.54 -8.37 26.51
CA LEU A 279 6.74 -6.93 26.46
C LEU A 279 8.17 -6.57 26.88
N LEU A 280 8.95 -6.02 25.96
CA LEU A 280 10.38 -5.69 26.15
C LEU A 280 10.73 -4.24 25.78
N PHE A 281 9.73 -3.39 25.53
CA PHE A 281 9.91 -1.98 25.20
C PHE A 281 10.83 -1.26 26.20
N GLY A 282 11.59 -0.25 25.75
CA GLY A 282 12.41 0.57 26.65
C GLY A 282 13.65 -0.11 27.23
N ASN A 283 14.07 -1.27 26.71
CA ASN A 283 15.31 -1.96 27.09
C ASN A 283 16.44 -1.73 26.06
N PRO A 284 17.70 -1.56 26.49
CA PRO A 284 18.87 -1.44 25.61
C PRO A 284 19.31 -2.81 25.07
N LEU A 285 18.40 -3.53 24.42
CA LEU A 285 18.67 -4.84 23.85
C LEU A 285 19.72 -4.72 22.73
N GLU A 286 20.82 -5.45 22.87
CA GLU A 286 21.78 -5.66 21.77
C GLU A 286 21.37 -6.84 20.88
N PHE A 287 20.62 -7.79 21.46
CA PHE A 287 20.22 -9.04 20.82
C PHE A 287 18.75 -9.32 21.14
N LEU A 288 18.00 -9.71 20.11
CA LEU A 288 16.68 -10.28 20.29
C LEU A 288 16.84 -11.74 20.77
N PRO A 289 16.10 -12.19 21.81
CA PRO A 289 16.20 -13.57 22.23
C PRO A 289 15.56 -14.52 21.21
N GLU A 290 15.86 -15.82 21.30
CA GLU A 290 15.38 -16.85 20.36
C GLU A 290 13.87 -17.10 20.54
N ILE A 291 13.05 -16.27 19.90
CA ILE A 291 11.58 -16.37 19.97
C ILE A 291 10.99 -17.39 18.99
N LEU A 292 11.79 -18.00 18.10
CA LEU A 292 11.33 -18.98 17.12
C LEU A 292 10.43 -20.11 17.71
N PRO A 293 10.69 -20.64 18.91
CA PRO A 293 9.84 -21.65 19.53
C PRO A 293 8.46 -21.16 20.00
N LEU A 294 8.21 -19.84 20.07
CA LEU A 294 6.99 -19.25 20.63
C LEU A 294 5.84 -19.16 19.62
N HIS A 295 5.32 -20.30 19.18
CA HIS A 295 4.26 -20.36 18.16
C HIS A 295 2.95 -19.65 18.55
N ASN A 296 2.71 -19.44 19.85
CA ASN A 296 1.51 -18.78 20.37
C ASN A 296 1.67 -17.27 20.61
N LEU A 297 2.84 -16.69 20.35
CA LEU A 297 3.11 -15.28 20.60
C LEU A 297 2.25 -14.37 19.71
N ARG A 298 1.54 -13.43 20.33
CA ARG A 298 0.61 -12.49 19.68
C ARG A 298 0.92 -11.02 19.95
N HIS A 299 1.47 -10.74 21.13
CA HIS A 299 1.83 -9.38 21.53
C HIS A 299 3.33 -9.34 21.81
N LEU A 300 4.03 -8.46 21.10
CA LEU A 300 5.47 -8.31 21.22
C LEU A 300 5.83 -6.83 21.16
N THR A 301 6.47 -6.32 22.22
CA THR A 301 7.03 -4.96 22.21
C THR A 301 8.55 -5.03 22.17
N LEU A 302 9.15 -4.35 21.20
CA LEU A 302 10.59 -4.40 20.94
C LEU A 302 11.11 -3.05 20.46
N ALA A 303 12.22 -2.61 21.05
CA ALA A 303 12.81 -1.30 20.81
C ALA A 303 11.75 -0.19 20.99
N ASN A 304 11.22 0.34 19.89
CA ASN A 304 10.19 1.38 19.84
C ASN A 304 8.91 0.96 19.10
N ILE A 305 8.69 -0.35 18.94
CA ILE A 305 7.58 -0.90 18.16
C ILE A 305 6.74 -1.82 19.04
N ARG A 306 5.42 -1.67 18.94
CA ARG A 306 4.43 -2.61 19.47
C ARG A 306 3.80 -3.37 18.33
N ILE A 307 3.83 -4.69 18.44
CA ILE A 307 3.26 -5.62 17.46
C ILE A 307 2.15 -6.39 18.15
N GLU A 308 0.95 -6.31 17.58
CA GLU A 308 -0.23 -7.03 18.06
C GLU A 308 -0.84 -7.80 16.90
N ALA A 309 -1.10 -9.09 17.09
CA ALA A 309 -1.68 -9.95 16.06
C ALA A 309 -2.91 -10.69 16.56
N VAL A 310 -3.89 -10.83 15.66
CA VAL A 310 -5.08 -11.66 15.89
C VAL A 310 -4.69 -13.15 15.90
N GLU A 311 -5.51 -14.02 16.51
CA GLU A 311 -5.25 -15.47 16.63
C GLU A 311 -4.93 -16.17 15.30
N SER A 312 -5.40 -15.65 14.17
CA SER A 312 -5.11 -16.19 12.85
C SER A 312 -3.82 -15.68 12.19
N LEU A 313 -3.09 -14.74 12.82
CA LEU A 313 -1.97 -13.96 12.22
C LEU A 313 -2.31 -13.25 10.91
N LYS A 314 -3.59 -13.23 10.49
CA LYS A 314 -4.04 -12.58 9.25
C LYS A 314 -4.02 -11.07 9.32
N SER A 315 -4.16 -10.52 10.52
CA SER A 315 -4.10 -9.09 10.77
C SER A 315 -3.08 -8.82 11.87
N VAL A 316 -2.13 -7.94 11.57
CA VAL A 316 -1.09 -7.48 12.48
C VAL A 316 -1.09 -5.97 12.51
N THR A 317 -1.24 -5.42 13.70
CA THR A 317 -1.15 -4.00 13.98
C THR A 317 0.25 -3.69 14.46
N VAL A 318 0.90 -2.73 13.81
CA VAL A 318 2.24 -2.26 14.18
C VAL A 318 2.13 -0.79 14.57
N GLN A 319 2.41 -0.49 15.83
CA GLN A 319 2.44 0.89 16.35
C GLN A 319 3.89 1.29 16.62
N ILE A 320 4.29 2.44 16.09
CA ILE A 320 5.64 2.98 16.29
C ILE A 320 5.52 4.11 17.32
N GLU A 321 6.10 3.91 18.49
CA GLU A 321 6.09 4.91 19.55
C GLU A 321 7.30 5.83 19.40
N THR A 322 7.05 7.13 19.25
CA THR A 322 8.08 8.16 19.21
C THR A 322 8.19 8.84 20.57
N GLU A 323 8.67 8.12 21.58
CA GLU A 323 9.06 8.75 22.84
C GLU A 323 10.48 9.36 22.73
N ASN A 324 10.66 10.54 23.33
CA ASN A 324 11.90 11.34 23.34
C ASN A 324 13.08 10.72 24.11
N SER A 325 12.98 9.46 24.54
CA SER A 325 13.91 8.78 25.46
C SER A 325 14.55 7.53 24.84
N SER A 326 14.78 7.53 23.53
CA SER A 326 15.55 6.45 22.91
C SER A 326 17.00 6.46 23.41
N TYR A 327 17.39 5.41 24.12
CA TYR A 327 18.78 5.10 24.53
C TYR A 327 19.76 5.01 23.34
N PHE A 328 19.24 4.95 22.12
CA PHE A 328 20.01 4.87 20.89
C PHE A 328 20.36 6.28 20.43
N ILE A 329 21.66 6.60 20.49
CA ILE A 329 22.31 7.80 19.92
C ILE A 329 21.66 8.16 18.58
N ALA A 330 21.14 9.39 18.47
CA ALA A 330 20.63 10.07 17.26
C ALA A 330 20.63 9.20 15.99
N THR A 331 19.68 8.27 15.90
CA THR A 331 19.62 7.33 14.78
C THR A 331 19.03 8.05 13.56
N ARG A 332 19.56 7.73 12.37
CA ARG A 332 19.14 8.37 11.11
C ARG A 332 17.69 8.04 10.71
N HIS A 333 17.09 6.99 11.27
CA HIS A 333 15.76 6.50 10.92
C HIS A 333 15.06 5.88 12.13
N LYS A 334 13.74 6.11 12.28
CA LYS A 334 12.94 5.69 13.46
C LYS A 334 12.93 4.18 13.71
N LEU A 335 13.21 3.37 12.69
CA LEU A 335 13.16 1.89 12.75
C LEU A 335 14.54 1.22 12.80
N SER A 336 15.64 1.98 12.84
CA SER A 336 16.98 1.38 12.72
C SER A 336 17.31 0.40 13.86
N ALA A 337 16.85 0.71 15.09
CA ALA A 337 17.04 -0.19 16.23
C ALA A 337 16.29 -1.52 16.03
N PHE A 338 15.05 -1.45 15.52
CA PHE A 338 14.27 -2.63 15.21
C PHE A 338 14.90 -3.47 14.09
N PHE A 339 15.30 -2.86 12.97
CA PHE A 339 15.96 -3.57 11.87
C PHE A 339 17.26 -4.23 12.31
N SER A 340 18.08 -3.53 13.11
CA SER A 340 19.32 -4.08 13.67
C SER A 340 19.07 -5.31 14.56
N LEU A 341 17.95 -5.36 15.29
CA LEU A 341 17.59 -6.52 16.12
C LEU A 341 17.05 -7.69 15.28
N VAL A 342 16.18 -7.41 14.31
CA VAL A 342 15.47 -8.44 13.55
C VAL A 342 16.31 -9.07 12.45
N PHE A 343 17.20 -8.31 11.79
CA PHE A 343 18.00 -8.79 10.66
C PHE A 343 19.40 -9.32 11.04
N ARG A 344 19.75 -9.33 12.33
CA ARG A 344 21.05 -9.82 12.78
C ARG A 344 21.12 -11.34 12.89
N PHE A 345 19.97 -12.00 13.08
CA PHE A 345 19.82 -13.45 13.21
C PHE A 345 18.60 -13.94 12.43
N SER A 346 18.38 -15.26 12.38
CA SER A 346 17.19 -15.90 11.78
C SER A 346 15.88 -15.59 12.50
N SER A 347 15.85 -14.62 13.42
CA SER A 347 14.66 -14.25 14.18
C SER A 347 13.53 -13.72 13.29
N CYS A 348 13.84 -13.16 12.12
CA CYS A 348 12.83 -12.79 11.12
C CYS A 348 11.98 -13.97 10.63
N HIS A 349 12.43 -15.22 10.81
CA HIS A 349 11.66 -16.43 10.49
C HIS A 349 10.51 -16.69 11.48
N HIS A 350 10.37 -15.90 12.55
CA HIS A 350 9.20 -16.02 13.42
C HIS A 350 7.95 -15.43 12.72
N PRO A 351 6.81 -16.17 12.63
CA PRO A 351 5.61 -15.73 11.90
C PRO A 351 5.10 -14.33 12.28
N LEU A 352 5.11 -13.98 13.57
CA LEU A 352 4.70 -12.65 14.05
C LEU A 352 5.61 -11.53 13.53
N LEU A 353 6.93 -11.77 13.51
CA LEU A 353 7.89 -10.77 13.03
C LEU A 353 7.86 -10.68 11.50
N ALA A 354 7.66 -11.79 10.80
CA ALA A 354 7.48 -11.80 9.35
C ALA A 354 6.27 -10.95 8.93
N SER A 355 5.13 -11.11 9.61
CA SER A 355 3.94 -10.27 9.37
C SER A 355 4.16 -8.80 9.74
N ALA A 356 4.84 -8.52 10.86
CA ALA A 356 5.15 -7.15 11.24
C ALA A 356 6.08 -6.48 10.22
N LEU A 357 7.09 -7.21 9.70
CA LEU A 357 7.98 -6.74 8.65
C LEU A 357 7.21 -6.43 7.36
N ALA A 358 6.34 -7.34 6.92
CA ALA A 358 5.49 -7.10 5.75
C ALA A 358 4.67 -5.82 5.90
N LYS A 359 4.06 -5.60 7.08
CA LYS A 359 3.29 -4.40 7.38
C LYS A 359 4.12 -3.12 7.39
N ILE A 360 5.30 -3.15 7.99
CA ILE A 360 6.26 -2.03 8.02
C ILE A 360 6.72 -1.67 6.60
N MET A 361 6.85 -2.66 5.72
CA MET A 361 7.31 -2.48 4.34
C MET A 361 6.22 -1.98 3.39
N GLU A 362 4.95 -1.89 3.81
CA GLU A 362 3.93 -1.18 3.02
C GLU A 362 4.25 0.32 2.88
N ASP A 363 4.91 0.92 3.87
CA ASP A 363 5.33 2.31 3.83
C ASP A 363 6.64 2.47 3.03
N ARG A 364 6.54 3.21 1.91
CA ARG A 364 7.66 3.50 1.00
C ARG A 364 8.83 4.23 1.67
N SER A 365 8.59 5.02 2.72
CA SER A 365 9.65 5.74 3.41
C SER A 365 10.68 4.79 4.05
N ASN A 366 10.26 3.58 4.40
CA ASN A 366 11.10 2.57 5.04
C ASN A 366 11.99 1.80 4.04
N HIS A 367 11.65 1.79 2.75
CA HIS A 367 12.34 0.99 1.72
C HIS A 367 13.81 1.35 1.61
N VAL A 368 14.12 2.65 1.60
CA VAL A 368 15.49 3.18 1.46
C VAL A 368 16.38 2.80 2.64
N ALA A 369 15.81 2.64 3.84
CA ALA A 369 16.57 2.23 5.01
C ALA A 369 17.01 0.76 4.90
N ILE A 370 16.09 -0.13 4.50
CA ILE A 370 16.36 -1.57 4.35
C ILE A 370 17.25 -1.84 3.13
N SER A 371 17.00 -1.19 1.99
CA SER A 371 17.77 -1.44 0.76
C SER A 371 19.25 -1.03 0.87
N LYS A 372 19.60 -0.13 1.79
CA LYS A 372 21.00 0.21 2.12
C LYS A 372 21.73 -0.89 2.88
N GLU A 373 21.02 -1.72 3.64
CA GLU A 373 21.60 -2.78 4.46
C GLU A 373 21.54 -4.13 3.73
N GLU A 374 22.66 -4.52 3.12
CA GLU A 374 22.74 -5.76 2.32
C GLU A 374 22.41 -7.03 3.14
N ASN A 375 22.76 -7.06 4.43
CA ASN A 375 22.43 -8.17 5.31
C ASN A 375 20.92 -8.28 5.57
N ALA A 376 20.22 -7.15 5.71
CA ALA A 376 18.77 -7.14 5.88
C ALA A 376 18.07 -7.72 4.65
N VAL A 377 18.50 -7.30 3.45
CA VAL A 377 17.98 -7.83 2.18
C VAL A 377 18.25 -9.33 2.05
N ARG A 378 19.45 -9.81 2.41
CA ARG A 378 19.75 -11.26 2.40
C ARG A 378 18.89 -12.05 3.37
N GLN A 379 18.64 -11.52 4.57
CA GLN A 379 17.76 -12.20 5.54
C GLN A 379 16.31 -12.26 5.03
N LEU A 380 15.79 -11.20 4.42
CA LEU A 380 14.47 -11.22 3.77
C LEU A 380 14.41 -12.27 2.65
N ILE A 381 15.44 -12.35 1.81
CA ILE A 381 15.51 -13.36 0.75
C ILE A 381 15.55 -14.78 1.34
N SER A 382 16.24 -14.98 2.47
CA SER A 382 16.31 -16.29 3.15
C SER A 382 14.96 -16.79 3.65
N MET A 383 14.02 -15.88 3.96
CA MET A 383 12.68 -16.22 4.43
C MET A 383 11.81 -16.88 3.34
N ILE A 384 12.13 -16.69 2.05
CA ILE A 384 11.45 -17.38 0.94
C ILE A 384 11.69 -18.90 1.00
N SER A 385 12.82 -19.33 1.56
CA SER A 385 13.20 -20.75 1.68
C SER A 385 12.91 -21.32 3.08
N SER A 386 12.00 -20.70 3.83
CA SER A 386 11.60 -21.16 5.16
C SER A 386 10.64 -22.35 5.07
N ASP A 387 10.72 -23.29 6.02
CA ASP A 387 9.77 -24.41 6.14
C ASP A 387 8.36 -23.95 6.58
N ASN A 388 8.24 -22.72 7.09
CA ASN A 388 6.97 -22.17 7.52
C ASN A 388 6.31 -21.36 6.40
N ARG A 389 5.20 -21.89 5.88
CA ARG A 389 4.46 -21.29 4.78
C ARG A 389 4.03 -19.83 5.02
N HIS A 390 3.55 -19.51 6.23
CA HIS A 390 3.15 -18.13 6.56
C HIS A 390 4.33 -17.16 6.44
N VAL A 391 5.53 -17.60 6.82
CA VAL A 391 6.75 -16.78 6.71
C VAL A 391 7.09 -16.52 5.25
N VAL A 392 6.96 -17.53 4.37
CA VAL A 392 7.17 -17.39 2.92
C VAL A 392 6.19 -16.38 2.32
N GLU A 393 4.90 -16.48 2.65
CA GLU A 393 3.86 -15.55 2.18
C GLU A 393 4.17 -14.11 2.60
N GLN A 394 4.47 -13.88 3.89
CA GLN A 394 4.79 -12.54 4.40
C GLN A 394 6.11 -12.00 3.83
N ALA A 395 7.11 -12.85 3.63
CA ALA A 395 8.35 -12.47 2.97
C ALA A 395 8.11 -12.02 1.52
N CYS A 396 7.26 -12.74 0.77
CA CYS A 396 6.92 -12.38 -0.59
C CYS A 396 6.15 -11.05 -0.67
N LEU A 397 5.26 -10.77 0.28
CA LEU A 397 4.59 -9.47 0.38
C LEU A 397 5.59 -8.34 0.67
N ALA A 398 6.45 -8.53 1.66
CA ALA A 398 7.50 -7.58 2.04
C ALA A 398 8.46 -7.27 0.87
N ILE A 399 8.89 -8.31 0.15
CA ILE A 399 9.77 -8.19 -1.02
C ILE A 399 9.06 -7.55 -2.21
N SER A 400 7.78 -7.85 -2.44
CA SER A 400 7.00 -7.21 -3.51
C SER A 400 6.87 -5.70 -3.25
N SER A 401 6.62 -5.31 -2.00
CA SER A 401 6.61 -3.89 -1.61
C SER A 401 7.98 -3.23 -1.80
N LEU A 402 9.07 -3.89 -1.40
CA LEU A 402 10.44 -3.40 -1.61
C LEU A 402 10.81 -3.29 -3.10
N ALA A 403 10.38 -4.27 -3.89
CA ALA A 403 10.64 -4.34 -5.32
C ALA A 403 9.95 -3.23 -6.11
N SER A 404 8.95 -2.55 -5.53
CA SER A 404 8.23 -1.47 -6.21
C SER A 404 9.11 -0.27 -6.60
N ASP A 405 10.29 -0.13 -5.99
CA ASP A 405 11.31 0.85 -6.35
C ASP A 405 12.47 0.22 -7.14
N ILE A 406 12.94 0.94 -8.17
CA ILE A 406 14.02 0.49 -9.07
C ILE A 406 15.32 0.25 -8.29
N THR A 407 15.68 1.14 -7.35
CA THR A 407 16.96 1.01 -6.63
C THR A 407 16.97 -0.21 -5.72
N SER A 408 15.84 -0.46 -5.06
CA SER A 408 15.63 -1.58 -4.16
C SER A 408 15.51 -2.91 -4.92
N ALA A 409 14.82 -2.95 -6.07
CA ALA A 409 14.78 -4.10 -6.96
C ALA A 409 16.17 -4.49 -7.50
N MET A 410 16.99 -3.50 -7.86
CA MET A 410 18.37 -3.74 -8.27
C MET A 410 19.23 -4.35 -7.16
N GLN A 411 19.01 -3.94 -5.91
CA GLN A 411 19.69 -4.50 -4.76
C GLN A 411 19.24 -5.95 -4.48
N LEU A 412 17.96 -6.28 -4.65
CA LEU A 412 17.45 -7.66 -4.53
C LEU A 412 18.12 -8.59 -5.54
N ILE A 413 18.28 -8.16 -6.79
CA ILE A 413 19.00 -8.91 -7.83
C ILE A 413 20.48 -9.08 -7.46
N LYS A 414 21.12 -8.04 -6.93
CA LYS A 414 22.52 -8.11 -6.45
C LYS A 414 22.70 -9.12 -5.30
N CYS A 415 21.67 -9.32 -4.48
CA CYS A 415 21.67 -10.26 -3.36
C CYS A 415 21.23 -11.69 -3.75
N ASP A 416 21.26 -12.05 -5.04
CA ASP A 416 20.95 -13.41 -5.54
C ASP A 416 19.53 -13.93 -5.26
N ILE A 417 18.52 -13.06 -5.26
CA ILE A 417 17.10 -13.46 -5.07
C ILE A 417 16.63 -14.54 -6.06
N MET A 418 17.28 -14.66 -7.22
CA MET A 418 16.92 -15.65 -8.25
C MET A 418 17.09 -17.09 -7.79
N LYS A 419 18.02 -17.40 -6.90
CA LYS A 419 18.25 -18.78 -6.43
C LYS A 419 17.03 -19.34 -5.67
N PRO A 420 16.50 -18.66 -4.63
CA PRO A 420 15.24 -19.06 -3.99
C PRO A 420 14.06 -19.09 -4.95
N ILE A 421 13.93 -18.09 -5.82
CA ILE A 421 12.83 -18.03 -6.79
C ILE A 421 12.86 -19.26 -7.71
N GLU A 422 14.00 -19.60 -8.29
CA GLU A 422 14.13 -20.77 -9.17
C GLU A 422 13.87 -22.11 -8.46
N ALA A 423 14.19 -22.21 -7.17
CA ALA A 423 13.88 -23.38 -6.36
C ALA A 423 12.37 -23.54 -6.16
N VAL A 424 11.67 -22.47 -5.78
CA VAL A 424 10.21 -22.50 -5.57
C VAL A 424 9.45 -22.65 -6.89
N LEU A 425 9.90 -22.05 -8.00
CA LEU A 425 9.28 -22.24 -9.32
C LEU A 425 9.33 -23.69 -9.84
N LYS A 426 10.15 -24.55 -9.22
CA LYS A 426 10.23 -25.99 -9.51
C LYS A 426 9.49 -26.85 -8.47
N SER A 427 8.97 -26.26 -7.40
CA SER A 427 8.22 -26.97 -6.37
C SER A 427 6.80 -27.32 -6.85
N SER A 428 6.13 -28.19 -6.10
CA SER A 428 4.74 -28.60 -6.35
C SER A 428 3.73 -27.90 -5.46
N ASP A 429 4.16 -27.02 -4.56
CA ASP A 429 3.26 -26.31 -3.63
C ASP A 429 2.62 -25.11 -4.33
N GLU A 430 1.30 -25.16 -4.53
CA GLU A 430 0.57 -24.15 -5.27
C GLU A 430 0.57 -22.77 -4.57
N GLU A 431 0.61 -22.72 -3.24
CA GLU A 431 0.44 -21.48 -2.49
C GLU A 431 1.77 -20.72 -2.33
N GLU A 432 2.87 -21.46 -2.17
CA GLU A 432 4.22 -20.90 -2.30
C GLU A 432 4.48 -20.39 -3.72
N LEU A 433 4.04 -21.14 -4.74
CA LEU A 433 4.14 -20.73 -6.14
C LEU A 433 3.39 -19.41 -6.38
N VAL A 434 2.17 -19.25 -5.86
CA VAL A 434 1.41 -18.00 -5.98
C VAL A 434 2.18 -16.83 -5.36
N SER A 435 2.71 -17.01 -4.15
CA SER A 435 3.45 -15.97 -3.42
C SER A 435 4.72 -15.53 -4.17
N VAL A 436 5.52 -16.49 -4.63
CA VAL A 436 6.74 -16.22 -5.37
C VAL A 436 6.46 -15.65 -6.77
N LEU A 437 5.43 -16.14 -7.46
CA LEU A 437 5.04 -15.58 -8.75
C LEU A 437 4.60 -14.12 -8.63
N GLN A 438 3.97 -13.72 -7.53
CA GLN A 438 3.63 -12.31 -7.29
C GLN A 438 4.89 -11.42 -7.16
N VAL A 439 5.94 -11.93 -6.50
CA VAL A 439 7.25 -11.27 -6.46
C VAL A 439 7.86 -11.15 -7.87
N VAL A 440 7.81 -12.23 -8.66
CA VAL A 440 8.32 -12.24 -10.04
C VAL A 440 7.56 -11.26 -10.92
N VAL A 441 6.23 -11.24 -10.86
CA VAL A 441 5.39 -10.28 -11.61
C VAL A 441 5.78 -8.85 -11.28
N THR A 442 6.05 -8.55 -10.00
CA THR A 442 6.46 -7.21 -9.55
C THR A 442 7.86 -6.86 -10.06
N LEU A 443 8.86 -7.70 -9.79
CA LEU A 443 10.25 -7.46 -10.22
C LEU A 443 10.39 -7.29 -11.74
N THR A 444 9.71 -8.14 -12.50
CA THR A 444 9.77 -8.10 -13.98
C THR A 444 9.08 -6.87 -14.58
N PHE A 445 8.18 -6.21 -13.84
CA PHE A 445 7.54 -4.98 -14.28
C PHE A 445 8.35 -3.73 -13.92
N VAL A 446 9.18 -3.75 -12.88
CA VAL A 446 9.81 -2.53 -12.32
C VAL A 446 10.81 -1.90 -13.28
N SER A 447 11.74 -2.69 -13.83
CA SER A 447 12.80 -2.16 -14.70
C SER A 447 13.18 -3.15 -15.80
N ASP A 448 13.49 -2.61 -16.99
CA ASP A 448 13.93 -3.41 -18.13
C ASP A 448 15.25 -4.14 -17.85
N HIS A 449 16.15 -3.54 -17.05
CA HIS A 449 17.41 -4.15 -16.63
C HIS A 449 17.20 -5.31 -15.67
N VAL A 450 16.24 -5.17 -14.75
CA VAL A 450 15.84 -6.26 -13.85
C VAL A 450 15.23 -7.41 -14.66
N ALA A 451 14.29 -7.11 -15.56
CA ALA A 451 13.67 -8.11 -16.43
C ALA A 451 14.72 -8.86 -17.29
N GLN A 452 15.70 -8.15 -17.85
CA GLN A 452 16.80 -8.74 -18.62
C GLN A 452 17.64 -9.71 -17.77
N LYS A 453 17.99 -9.34 -16.54
CA LYS A 453 18.74 -10.20 -15.62
C LYS A 453 17.95 -11.40 -15.11
N MET A 454 16.63 -11.26 -14.97
CA MET A 454 15.75 -12.34 -14.48
C MET A 454 15.48 -13.42 -15.53
N LEU A 455 15.54 -13.09 -16.82
CA LEU A 455 15.25 -14.06 -17.89
C LEU A 455 16.42 -15.04 -18.09
N THR A 456 16.45 -16.11 -17.30
CA THR A 456 17.33 -17.27 -17.53
C THR A 456 16.60 -18.35 -18.32
N ARG A 457 17.35 -19.28 -18.93
CA ARG A 457 16.76 -20.42 -19.68
C ARG A 457 15.91 -21.31 -18.75
N ASP A 458 16.33 -21.46 -17.51
CA ASP A 458 15.64 -22.25 -16.50
C ASP A 458 14.34 -21.58 -16.03
N VAL A 459 14.37 -20.27 -15.74
CA VAL A 459 13.16 -19.50 -15.41
C VAL A 459 12.15 -19.55 -16.55
N LEU A 460 12.59 -19.37 -17.80
CA LEU A 460 11.71 -19.46 -18.96
C LEU A 460 11.07 -20.85 -19.09
N LYS A 461 11.84 -21.92 -18.85
CA LYS A 461 11.33 -23.29 -18.88
C LYS A 461 10.30 -23.53 -17.78
N SER A 462 10.56 -23.06 -16.56
CA SER A 462 9.62 -23.16 -15.43
C SER A 462 8.35 -22.35 -15.68
N LEU A 463 8.46 -21.07 -16.07
CA LEU A 463 7.29 -20.23 -16.37
C LEU A 463 6.43 -20.82 -17.49
N LYS A 464 7.03 -21.37 -18.55
CA LYS A 464 6.30 -22.05 -19.62
C LYS A 464 5.53 -23.26 -19.11
N ALA A 465 6.10 -24.05 -18.20
CA ALA A 465 5.41 -25.18 -17.58
C ALA A 465 4.25 -24.71 -16.70
N LEU A 466 4.46 -23.65 -15.91
CA LEU A 466 3.46 -23.07 -15.01
C LEU A 466 2.30 -22.40 -15.77
N CYS A 467 2.52 -21.88 -16.98
CA CYS A 467 1.43 -21.40 -17.86
C CYS A 467 0.44 -22.52 -18.24
N ALA A 468 0.83 -23.79 -18.15
CA ALA A 468 -0.03 -24.95 -18.40
C ALA A 468 -0.45 -25.69 -17.11
N HIS A 469 -0.27 -25.07 -15.95
CA HIS A 469 -0.57 -25.66 -14.64
C HIS A 469 -2.08 -25.91 -14.45
N LYS A 470 -2.50 -26.75 -13.47
CA LYS A 470 -3.93 -27.01 -13.23
C LYS A 470 -4.64 -25.86 -12.52
N ASN A 471 -3.95 -25.24 -11.56
CA ASN A 471 -4.45 -24.08 -10.81
C ASN A 471 -4.44 -22.82 -11.68
N SER A 472 -5.58 -22.15 -11.77
CA SER A 472 -5.76 -20.99 -12.63
C SER A 472 -5.07 -19.73 -12.13
N GLU A 473 -4.86 -19.58 -10.83
CA GLU A 473 -4.15 -18.43 -10.27
C GLU A 473 -2.65 -18.51 -10.57
N VAL A 474 -2.07 -19.71 -10.49
CA VAL A 474 -0.69 -20.00 -10.92
C VAL A 474 -0.55 -19.74 -12.42
N GLN A 475 -1.49 -20.20 -13.25
CA GLN A 475 -1.49 -19.90 -14.69
C GLN A 475 -1.54 -18.39 -14.95
N ARG A 476 -2.47 -17.69 -14.29
CA ARG A 476 -2.67 -16.24 -14.44
C ARG A 476 -1.40 -15.48 -14.11
N LEU A 477 -0.81 -15.69 -12.93
CA LEU A 477 0.41 -15.00 -12.49
C LEU A 477 1.62 -15.34 -13.38
N SER A 478 1.74 -16.59 -13.84
CA SER A 478 2.78 -16.99 -14.79
C SER A 478 2.65 -16.25 -16.13
N LEU A 479 1.43 -16.10 -16.65
CA LEU A 479 1.15 -15.32 -17.86
C LEU A 479 1.45 -13.83 -17.66
N PHE A 480 1.15 -13.26 -16.48
CA PHE A 480 1.54 -11.90 -16.14
C PHE A 480 3.06 -11.73 -16.11
N ALA A 481 3.80 -12.67 -15.51
CA ALA A 481 5.26 -12.65 -15.48
C ALA A 481 5.88 -12.71 -16.88
N VAL A 482 5.40 -13.62 -17.73
CA VAL A 482 5.82 -13.73 -19.15
C VAL A 482 5.51 -12.44 -19.91
N GLY A 483 4.31 -11.88 -19.73
CA GLY A 483 3.93 -10.61 -20.35
C GLY A 483 4.80 -9.45 -19.88
N ASN A 484 5.09 -9.36 -18.58
CA ASN A 484 5.90 -8.28 -18.02
C ASN A 484 7.36 -8.36 -18.48
N LEU A 485 7.93 -9.57 -18.54
CA LEU A 485 9.24 -9.81 -19.16
C LEU A 485 9.28 -9.30 -20.60
N ALA A 486 8.19 -9.40 -21.35
CA ALA A 486 8.13 -8.95 -22.74
C ALA A 486 8.06 -7.41 -22.92
N PHE A 487 8.00 -6.60 -21.86
CA PHE A 487 8.15 -5.14 -22.01
C PHE A 487 9.58 -4.74 -22.41
N CYS A 488 10.59 -5.44 -21.87
CA CYS A 488 11.99 -5.22 -22.26
C CYS A 488 12.24 -5.79 -23.66
N LEU A 489 12.96 -5.02 -24.49
CA LEU A 489 13.17 -5.33 -25.91
C LEU A 489 13.99 -6.62 -26.10
N GLU A 490 15.03 -6.83 -25.29
CA GLU A 490 15.94 -7.98 -25.42
C GLU A 490 15.28 -9.29 -24.99
N THR A 491 14.57 -9.26 -23.87
CA THR A 491 13.79 -10.39 -23.36
C THR A 491 12.64 -10.71 -24.31
N ARG A 492 11.94 -9.70 -24.86
CA ARG A 492 10.91 -9.90 -25.88
C ARG A 492 11.47 -10.64 -27.08
N ARG A 493 12.61 -10.22 -27.63
CA ARG A 493 13.26 -10.94 -28.75
C ARG A 493 13.48 -12.41 -28.40
N THR A 494 13.97 -12.71 -27.21
CA THR A 494 14.17 -14.10 -26.76
C THR A 494 12.86 -14.88 -26.67
N LEU A 495 11.80 -14.30 -26.11
CA LEU A 495 10.48 -14.92 -26.00
C LEU A 495 9.84 -15.18 -27.37
N MET A 496 10.05 -14.28 -28.34
CA MET A 496 9.53 -14.40 -29.70
C MET A 496 10.14 -15.57 -30.49
N HIS A 497 11.39 -15.94 -30.23
CA HIS A 497 12.02 -17.09 -30.89
C HIS A 497 11.47 -18.44 -30.38
N SER A 498 10.69 -18.45 -29.31
CA SER A 498 10.07 -19.66 -28.77
C SER A 498 8.69 -19.89 -29.38
N GLU A 499 8.64 -20.61 -30.52
CA GLU A 499 7.37 -20.97 -31.20
C GLU A 499 6.40 -21.67 -30.24
N SER A 500 6.93 -22.59 -29.45
CA SER A 500 6.16 -23.35 -28.47
C SER A 500 5.48 -22.51 -27.38
N LEU A 501 6.01 -21.32 -27.07
CA LEU A 501 5.36 -20.38 -26.13
C LEU A 501 4.22 -19.64 -26.82
N ARG A 502 4.43 -19.20 -28.06
CA ARG A 502 3.41 -18.50 -28.87
C ARG A 502 2.17 -19.38 -29.07
N ASP A 503 2.35 -20.64 -29.44
CA ASP A 503 1.25 -21.60 -29.62
C ASP A 503 0.49 -21.87 -28.32
N LEU A 504 1.22 -21.94 -27.20
CA LEU A 504 0.61 -22.09 -25.87
C LEU A 504 -0.24 -20.87 -25.52
N LEU A 505 0.26 -19.66 -25.73
CA LEU A 505 -0.48 -18.42 -25.48
C LEU A 505 -1.74 -18.33 -26.35
N ILE A 506 -1.66 -18.66 -27.64
CA ILE A 506 -2.82 -18.67 -28.55
C ILE A 506 -3.86 -19.71 -28.11
N ARG A 507 -3.44 -20.86 -27.57
CA ARG A 507 -4.39 -21.85 -27.02
C ARG A 507 -5.06 -21.35 -25.73
N LEU A 508 -4.30 -20.70 -24.85
CA LEU A 508 -4.78 -20.21 -23.56
C LEU A 508 -5.74 -19.02 -23.70
N THR A 509 -5.66 -18.22 -24.76
CA THR A 509 -6.66 -17.16 -25.02
C THR A 509 -8.07 -17.73 -25.25
N LEU A 510 -8.17 -18.97 -25.71
CA LEU A 510 -9.43 -19.70 -25.90
C LEU A 510 -9.85 -20.52 -24.66
N SER A 511 -9.18 -20.33 -23.53
CA SER A 511 -9.53 -21.02 -22.28
C SER A 511 -10.94 -20.67 -21.81
N GLN A 512 -11.62 -21.64 -21.18
CA GLN A 512 -12.94 -21.44 -20.56
C GLN A 512 -12.89 -20.42 -19.42
N GLU A 513 -11.73 -20.29 -18.76
CA GLU A 513 -11.56 -19.33 -17.68
C GLU A 513 -11.18 -17.94 -18.21
N ARG A 514 -12.11 -17.00 -18.09
CA ARG A 514 -11.98 -15.63 -18.61
C ARG A 514 -10.73 -14.91 -18.09
N ARG A 515 -10.33 -15.12 -16.83
CA ARG A 515 -9.16 -14.46 -16.23
C ARG A 515 -7.84 -14.91 -16.87
N VAL A 516 -7.69 -16.22 -17.11
CA VAL A 516 -6.52 -16.80 -17.78
C VAL A 516 -6.49 -16.38 -19.26
N GLY A 517 -7.64 -16.45 -19.94
CA GLY A 517 -7.74 -16.01 -21.34
C GLY A 517 -7.34 -14.54 -21.54
N LYS A 518 -7.79 -13.65 -20.64
CA LYS A 518 -7.38 -12.23 -20.64
C LYS A 518 -5.87 -12.08 -20.41
N ALA A 519 -5.28 -12.79 -19.45
CA ALA A 519 -3.84 -12.72 -19.16
C ALA A 519 -2.98 -13.22 -20.35
N ALA A 520 -3.41 -14.29 -21.02
CA ALA A 520 -2.76 -14.78 -22.24
C ALA A 520 -2.89 -13.78 -23.40
N ALA A 521 -4.06 -13.16 -23.57
CA ALA A 521 -4.29 -12.13 -24.58
C ALA A 521 -3.42 -10.89 -24.33
N ARG A 522 -3.27 -10.48 -23.05
CA ARG A 522 -2.35 -9.41 -22.63
C ARG A 522 -0.90 -9.74 -23.00
N ALA A 523 -0.44 -10.96 -22.72
CA ALA A 523 0.92 -11.39 -23.08
C ALA A 523 1.14 -11.34 -24.60
N LEU A 524 0.18 -11.80 -25.41
CA LEU A 524 0.24 -11.68 -26.88
C LEU A 524 0.27 -10.22 -27.35
N ALA A 525 -0.52 -9.34 -26.71
CA ALA A 525 -0.52 -7.91 -27.01
C ALA A 525 0.87 -7.28 -26.79
N ILE A 526 1.53 -7.59 -25.68
CA ILE A 526 2.87 -7.07 -25.35
C ILE A 526 3.95 -7.68 -26.28
N LEU A 527 3.79 -8.93 -26.72
CA LEU A 527 4.69 -9.56 -27.68
C LEU A 527 4.59 -8.95 -29.10
N GLY A 528 3.57 -8.14 -29.38
CA GLY A 528 3.35 -7.55 -30.71
C GLY A 528 2.59 -8.47 -31.68
N GLU A 529 1.98 -9.55 -31.16
CA GLU A 529 1.25 -10.56 -31.92
C GLU A 529 -0.17 -10.10 -32.33
N ASN A 530 -0.25 -8.92 -32.94
CA ASN A 530 -1.50 -8.19 -33.17
C ASN A 530 -2.55 -8.98 -33.99
N GLU A 531 -2.14 -9.69 -35.04
CA GLU A 531 -3.08 -10.47 -35.88
C GLU A 531 -3.63 -11.70 -35.15
N ASN A 532 -2.76 -12.42 -34.43
CA ASN A 532 -3.17 -13.59 -33.66
C ASN A 532 -4.07 -13.19 -32.50
N LEU A 533 -3.73 -12.11 -31.81
CA LEU A 533 -4.58 -11.51 -30.78
C LEU A 533 -5.95 -11.13 -31.34
N ARG A 534 -5.98 -10.40 -32.47
CA ARG A 534 -7.23 -9.97 -33.12
C ARG A 534 -8.12 -11.17 -33.45
N ARG A 535 -7.56 -12.25 -34.01
CA ARG A 535 -8.31 -13.48 -34.31
C ARG A 535 -8.85 -14.14 -33.04
N ALA A 536 -8.03 -14.21 -31.99
CA ALA A 536 -8.41 -14.83 -30.72
C ALA A 536 -9.57 -14.10 -30.04
N ILE A 537 -9.54 -12.77 -30.00
CA ILE A 537 -10.59 -11.96 -29.37
C ILE A 537 -11.80 -11.70 -30.28
N ARG A 538 -11.85 -12.30 -31.48
CA ARG A 538 -12.83 -12.01 -32.53
C ARG A 538 -12.94 -10.52 -32.83
N GLY A 539 -11.79 -9.84 -32.78
CA GLY A 539 -11.69 -8.41 -33.04
C GLY A 539 -12.05 -8.06 -34.47
N ARG A 540 -12.39 -6.80 -34.70
CA ARG A 540 -12.79 -6.29 -36.01
C ARG A 540 -11.77 -6.67 -37.09
N PRO A 541 -12.19 -7.28 -38.21
CA PRO A 541 -11.28 -7.53 -39.32
C PRO A 541 -10.87 -6.20 -39.93
N VAL A 542 -9.57 -6.03 -40.20
CA VAL A 542 -9.08 -4.90 -41.00
C VAL A 542 -9.67 -5.07 -42.40
N ALA A 543 -10.45 -4.09 -42.84
CA ALA A 543 -11.17 -4.17 -44.09
C ALA A 543 -10.18 -4.34 -45.25
N LYS A 544 -10.45 -5.27 -46.18
CA LYS A 544 -9.67 -5.42 -47.42
C LYS A 544 -9.61 -4.12 -48.25
N LYS A 545 -10.50 -3.16 -47.99
CA LYS A 545 -10.58 -1.85 -48.68
C LYS A 545 -9.51 -0.85 -48.22
N GLY A 546 -8.94 -1.03 -47.03
CA GLY A 546 -7.85 -0.20 -46.46
C GLY A 546 -8.18 0.36 -45.07
N LEU A 547 -7.23 1.06 -44.46
CA LEU A 547 -7.30 1.59 -43.09
C LEU A 547 -8.05 2.92 -43.04
N ARG A 548 -8.83 3.13 -41.97
CA ARG A 548 -9.43 4.43 -41.63
C ARG A 548 -8.78 4.99 -40.37
N ILE A 549 -8.30 6.23 -40.46
CA ILE A 549 -7.52 6.88 -39.40
C ILE A 549 -8.21 8.19 -38.99
N LEU A 550 -8.32 8.43 -37.69
CA LEU A 550 -8.75 9.70 -37.11
C LEU A 550 -7.58 10.36 -36.35
N SER A 551 -7.27 11.60 -36.68
CA SER A 551 -6.26 12.44 -36.03
C SER A 551 -6.90 13.71 -35.48
N MET A 552 -6.63 14.02 -34.22
CA MET A 552 -7.19 15.19 -33.52
C MET A 552 -6.09 16.09 -32.97
N ASP A 553 -6.19 17.39 -33.25
CA ASP A 553 -5.20 18.36 -32.80
C ASP A 553 -5.33 18.72 -31.32
N GLY A 554 -4.29 19.35 -30.76
CA GLY A 554 -4.35 20.00 -29.46
C GLY A 554 -4.94 21.41 -29.52
N GLY A 555 -5.56 21.85 -28.41
CA GLY A 555 -6.19 23.17 -28.37
C GLY A 555 -6.83 23.58 -27.04
N GLY A 556 -6.52 22.93 -25.91
CA GLY A 556 -7.12 23.27 -24.61
C GLY A 556 -8.65 23.15 -24.63
N MET A 557 -9.34 24.15 -24.10
CA MET A 557 -10.81 24.23 -24.09
C MET A 557 -11.44 24.39 -25.49
N LYS A 558 -10.64 24.69 -26.53
CA LYS A 558 -11.13 24.68 -27.92
C LYS A 558 -11.50 23.29 -28.44
N GLY A 559 -11.18 22.23 -27.69
CA GLY A 559 -11.62 20.87 -27.99
C GLY A 559 -13.14 20.71 -28.13
N LEU A 560 -13.94 21.63 -27.58
CA LEU A 560 -15.40 21.66 -27.80
C LEU A 560 -15.77 21.72 -29.29
N ALA A 561 -15.01 22.48 -30.11
CA ALA A 561 -15.20 22.51 -31.56
C ALA A 561 -14.95 21.14 -32.21
N THR A 562 -13.91 20.43 -31.76
CA THR A 562 -13.61 19.06 -32.19
C THR A 562 -14.74 18.10 -31.84
N VAL A 563 -15.31 18.21 -30.63
CA VAL A 563 -16.47 17.40 -30.19
C VAL A 563 -17.69 17.65 -31.08
N GLN A 564 -17.99 18.92 -31.39
CA GLN A 564 -19.12 19.26 -32.27
C GLN A 564 -18.97 18.71 -33.69
N MET A 565 -17.79 18.83 -34.30
CA MET A 565 -17.54 18.24 -35.62
C MET A 565 -17.64 16.71 -35.59
N LEU A 566 -17.17 16.05 -34.53
CA LEU A 566 -17.33 14.61 -34.37
C LEU A 566 -18.80 14.20 -34.18
N LYS A 567 -19.62 15.03 -33.50
CA LYS A 567 -21.07 14.75 -33.35
C LYS A 567 -21.76 14.70 -34.70
N GLN A 568 -21.40 15.59 -35.62
CA GLN A 568 -21.92 15.58 -36.98
C GLN A 568 -21.53 14.32 -37.75
N ILE A 569 -20.30 13.82 -37.55
CA ILE A 569 -19.85 12.57 -38.18
C ILE A 569 -20.59 11.35 -37.59
N GLU A 570 -20.78 11.27 -36.26
CA GLU A 570 -21.57 10.19 -35.64
C GLU A 570 -23.04 10.24 -36.10
N GLN A 571 -23.64 11.43 -36.18
CA GLN A 571 -25.02 11.61 -36.65
C GLN A 571 -25.16 11.21 -38.13
N GLY A 572 -24.21 11.58 -38.99
CA GLY A 572 -24.24 11.26 -40.41
C GLY A 572 -23.99 9.78 -40.73
N THR A 573 -23.29 9.05 -39.86
CA THR A 573 -22.95 7.63 -40.06
C THR A 573 -23.82 6.66 -39.25
N GLY A 574 -24.47 7.14 -38.18
CA GLY A 574 -25.23 6.31 -37.24
C GLY A 574 -24.36 5.36 -36.41
N LYS A 575 -23.04 5.54 -36.41
CA LYS A 575 -22.07 4.70 -35.70
C LYS A 575 -21.20 5.51 -34.76
N ARG A 576 -20.66 4.84 -33.75
CA ARG A 576 -19.80 5.48 -32.74
C ARG A 576 -18.38 5.63 -33.28
N ILE A 577 -17.62 6.63 -32.82
CA ILE A 577 -16.26 6.91 -33.32
C ILE A 577 -15.36 5.65 -33.30
N HIS A 578 -15.34 4.90 -32.19
CA HIS A 578 -14.52 3.70 -32.04
C HIS A 578 -14.92 2.55 -32.99
N GLU A 579 -16.13 2.57 -33.53
CA GLU A 579 -16.61 1.59 -34.52
C GLU A 579 -16.26 1.98 -35.95
N MET A 580 -15.87 3.23 -36.20
CA MET A 580 -15.62 3.75 -37.54
C MET A 580 -14.15 3.69 -37.93
N PHE A 581 -13.25 3.98 -36.98
CA PHE A 581 -11.82 4.10 -37.25
C PHE A 581 -11.04 2.88 -36.76
N ASP A 582 -9.93 2.57 -37.44
CA ASP A 582 -9.03 1.48 -37.09
C ASP A 582 -7.85 1.98 -36.23
N LEU A 583 -7.46 3.25 -36.44
CA LEU A 583 -6.45 3.99 -35.67
C LEU A 583 -7.00 5.37 -35.27
N ILE A 584 -6.89 5.72 -33.99
CA ILE A 584 -7.28 7.03 -33.45
C ILE A 584 -6.09 7.64 -32.73
N CYS A 585 -5.78 8.91 -33.00
CA CYS A 585 -4.71 9.60 -32.30
C CYS A 585 -5.02 11.05 -32.00
N GLY A 586 -4.28 11.61 -31.05
CA GLY A 586 -4.33 13.03 -30.79
C GLY A 586 -3.17 13.59 -29.98
N THR A 587 -3.11 14.92 -29.95
CA THR A 587 -2.15 15.69 -29.13
C THR A 587 -2.92 16.52 -28.11
N SER A 588 -2.43 16.61 -26.87
CA SER A 588 -3.04 17.40 -25.80
C SER A 588 -4.52 17.03 -25.59
N THR A 589 -5.43 18.00 -25.62
CA THR A 589 -6.89 17.85 -25.75
C THR A 589 -7.32 16.75 -26.72
N GLY A 590 -6.76 16.69 -27.93
CA GLY A 590 -7.04 15.63 -28.90
C GLY A 590 -6.59 14.26 -28.40
N GLY A 591 -5.48 14.19 -27.66
CA GLY A 591 -5.01 12.96 -27.00
C GLY A 591 -5.98 12.48 -25.92
N MET A 592 -6.52 13.40 -25.12
CA MET A 592 -7.57 13.10 -24.15
C MET A 592 -8.83 12.54 -24.82
N LEU A 593 -9.30 13.19 -25.90
CA LEU A 593 -10.42 12.70 -26.70
C LEU A 593 -10.15 11.34 -27.34
N ALA A 594 -8.93 11.10 -27.83
CA ALA A 594 -8.54 9.82 -28.42
C ALA A 594 -8.67 8.67 -27.40
N MET A 595 -8.22 8.90 -26.16
CA MET A 595 -8.35 7.92 -25.07
C MET A 595 -9.81 7.75 -24.63
N ALA A 596 -10.56 8.85 -24.49
CA ALA A 596 -11.97 8.82 -24.09
C ALA A 596 -12.86 8.09 -25.11
N LEU A 597 -12.74 8.43 -26.40
CA LEU A 597 -13.56 7.88 -27.47
C LEU A 597 -13.09 6.49 -27.90
N GLY A 598 -11.78 6.25 -27.96
CA GLY A 598 -11.20 5.02 -28.47
C GLY A 598 -11.04 3.92 -27.42
N ILE A 599 -10.51 4.25 -26.23
CA ILE A 599 -10.26 3.28 -25.16
C ILE A 599 -11.45 3.14 -24.23
N LYS A 600 -11.96 4.26 -23.71
CA LYS A 600 -13.08 4.27 -22.74
C LYS A 600 -14.47 4.24 -23.41
N GLN A 601 -14.54 4.32 -24.73
CA GLN A 601 -15.77 4.26 -25.53
C GLN A 601 -16.86 5.26 -25.10
N MET A 602 -16.45 6.40 -24.53
CA MET A 602 -17.37 7.42 -24.01
C MET A 602 -18.22 8.05 -25.11
N THR A 603 -19.40 8.54 -24.76
CA THR A 603 -20.24 9.35 -25.67
C THR A 603 -19.65 10.74 -25.88
N LEU A 604 -19.95 11.34 -27.03
CA LEU A 604 -19.52 12.72 -27.28
C LEU A 604 -20.20 13.70 -26.31
N ASP A 605 -21.40 13.39 -25.84
CA ASP A 605 -22.08 14.14 -24.78
C ASP A 605 -21.37 13.98 -23.43
N GLN A 606 -20.90 12.77 -23.10
CA GLN A 606 -20.06 12.55 -21.92
C GLN A 606 -18.73 13.29 -22.02
N CYS A 607 -18.11 13.32 -23.21
CA CYS A 607 -16.88 14.08 -23.45
C CYS A 607 -17.11 15.58 -23.23
N GLU A 608 -18.22 16.13 -23.73
CA GLU A 608 -18.60 17.54 -23.52
C GLU A 608 -18.86 17.87 -22.04
N GLU A 609 -19.54 16.96 -21.32
CA GLU A 609 -19.75 17.10 -19.87
C GLU A 609 -18.42 17.08 -19.11
N ILE A 610 -17.50 16.19 -19.50
CA ILE A 610 -16.13 16.15 -18.97
C ILE A 610 -15.44 17.48 -19.22
N TYR A 611 -15.46 18.04 -20.44
CA TYR A 611 -14.84 19.35 -20.70
C TYR A 611 -15.45 20.45 -19.84
N THR A 612 -16.77 20.45 -19.66
CA THR A 612 -17.46 21.44 -18.84
C THR A 612 -17.10 21.34 -17.35
N LYS A 613 -16.98 20.11 -16.82
CA LYS A 613 -16.57 19.85 -15.43
C LYS A 613 -15.08 20.11 -15.22
N LEU A 614 -14.25 19.61 -16.13
CA LEU A 614 -12.80 19.72 -16.09
C LEU A 614 -12.35 21.17 -16.22
N GLY A 615 -12.97 21.95 -17.11
CA GLY A 615 -12.74 23.39 -17.21
C GLY A 615 -13.01 24.13 -15.89
N LYS A 616 -14.14 23.82 -15.23
CA LYS A 616 -14.50 24.43 -13.93
C LYS A 616 -13.63 24.01 -12.76
N LEU A 617 -13.07 22.80 -12.77
CA LEU A 617 -12.27 22.29 -11.65
C LEU A 617 -10.78 22.57 -11.83
N VAL A 618 -10.26 22.42 -13.04
CA VAL A 618 -8.82 22.57 -13.33
C VAL A 618 -8.43 24.03 -13.53
N PHE A 619 -9.33 24.88 -14.04
CA PHE A 619 -8.99 26.26 -14.44
C PHE A 619 -9.64 27.38 -13.61
N ALA A 620 -10.41 27.06 -12.56
CA ALA A 620 -11.18 28.07 -11.80
C ALA A 620 -10.43 28.75 -10.64
N GLU A 621 -9.37 28.16 -10.09
CA GLU A 621 -8.62 28.76 -8.98
C GLU A 621 -7.16 29.06 -9.38
N PRO A 622 -6.80 30.32 -9.65
CA PRO A 622 -5.41 30.70 -9.82
C PRO A 622 -4.66 30.60 -8.48
N ILE A 623 -3.45 30.05 -8.51
CA ILE A 623 -2.52 30.03 -7.35
C ILE A 623 -2.31 31.48 -6.86
N PRO A 624 -2.31 31.76 -5.54
CA PRO A 624 -2.15 33.11 -5.00
C PRO A 624 -0.90 33.82 -5.55
N LYS A 625 -1.08 35.11 -5.90
CA LYS A 625 -0.13 35.96 -6.64
C LYS A 625 1.27 36.14 -6.04
N ASP A 626 1.49 35.73 -4.78
CA ASP A 626 2.77 35.91 -4.09
C ASP A 626 3.88 34.96 -4.60
N GLU A 627 3.55 33.80 -5.17
CA GLU A 627 4.52 32.90 -5.82
C GLU A 627 4.73 33.21 -7.31
N ALA A 628 3.73 33.81 -7.98
CA ALA A 628 3.83 34.23 -9.38
C ALA A 628 4.79 35.41 -9.58
N ALA A 629 5.01 36.22 -8.53
CA ALA A 629 5.97 37.33 -8.54
C ALA A 629 7.42 36.85 -8.66
N THR A 630 7.74 35.66 -8.14
CA THR A 630 9.11 35.12 -8.06
C THR A 630 9.66 34.66 -9.43
N TRP A 631 8.79 34.38 -10.39
CA TRP A 631 9.17 33.91 -11.73
C TRP A 631 9.65 35.03 -12.66
N LYS A 632 9.01 36.21 -12.59
CA LYS A 632 9.41 37.41 -13.36
C LYS A 632 10.84 37.83 -13.05
N GLU A 633 11.25 37.67 -11.79
CA GLU A 633 12.59 38.01 -11.32
C GLU A 633 13.64 36.94 -11.70
N LYS A 634 13.29 35.65 -11.69
CA LYS A 634 14.20 34.55 -12.07
C LYS A 634 14.47 34.47 -13.58
N ILE A 635 13.47 34.74 -14.42
CA ILE A 635 13.65 34.83 -15.87
C ILE A 635 14.51 36.03 -16.26
N ASP A 636 14.35 37.17 -15.59
CA ASP A 636 15.17 38.38 -15.80
C ASP A 636 16.64 38.16 -15.39
N GLN A 637 16.90 37.36 -14.34
CA GLN A 637 18.25 36.94 -13.95
C GLN A 637 18.88 35.92 -14.92
N LEU A 638 18.09 34.98 -15.46
CA LEU A 638 18.58 33.94 -16.38
C LEU A 638 18.96 34.50 -17.76
N PHE A 639 18.18 35.45 -18.30
CA PHE A 639 18.47 36.09 -19.60
C PHE A 639 19.62 37.11 -19.56
N LYS A 640 19.94 37.66 -18.38
CA LYS A 640 21.13 38.51 -18.19
C LYS A 640 22.43 37.71 -18.06
N SER A 641 22.35 36.39 -17.87
CA SER A 641 23.52 35.51 -17.83
C SER A 641 23.87 34.99 -19.24
N SER A 642 25.05 35.34 -19.74
CA SER A 642 25.51 35.03 -21.10
C SER A 642 25.96 33.56 -21.27
N SER A 643 25.11 32.60 -20.95
CA SER A 643 25.42 31.17 -21.04
C SER A 643 24.76 30.54 -22.28
N GLN A 644 25.55 29.95 -23.18
CA GLN A 644 25.15 29.43 -24.51
C GLN A 644 24.29 28.14 -24.50
N SER A 645 23.55 27.87 -23.44
CA SER A 645 22.69 26.68 -23.33
C SER A 645 21.31 27.06 -22.81
N PHE A 646 20.41 27.33 -23.76
CA PHE A 646 18.99 27.63 -23.51
C PHE A 646 18.27 26.36 -23.07
N ARG A 647 17.83 26.32 -21.81
CA ARG A 647 16.91 25.29 -21.31
C ARG A 647 15.71 26.00 -20.69
N VAL A 648 14.67 26.22 -21.49
CA VAL A 648 13.42 26.85 -21.04
C VAL A 648 12.61 25.81 -20.28
N VAL A 649 12.99 25.54 -19.03
CA VAL A 649 12.11 24.88 -18.06
C VAL A 649 11.44 26.01 -17.29
N VAL A 650 10.22 26.37 -17.71
CA VAL A 650 9.40 27.35 -16.98
C VAL A 650 8.99 26.69 -15.67
N HIS A 651 9.64 27.06 -14.56
CA HIS A 651 9.17 26.69 -13.22
C HIS A 651 8.12 27.70 -12.78
N GLY A 652 6.87 27.22 -12.71
CA GLY A 652 5.66 27.97 -12.37
C GLY A 652 4.54 27.65 -13.36
N SER A 653 3.49 26.93 -12.91
CA SER A 653 2.27 26.66 -13.67
C SER A 653 1.14 27.61 -13.25
N LYS A 654 0.23 27.92 -14.18
CA LYS A 654 -0.99 28.69 -13.90
C LYS A 654 -1.98 27.91 -13.02
N HIS A 655 -1.97 26.57 -13.15
CA HIS A 655 -2.92 25.66 -12.51
C HIS A 655 -2.23 24.50 -11.78
N SER A 656 -2.88 23.98 -10.72
CA SER A 656 -2.38 22.83 -9.96
C SER A 656 -2.56 21.51 -10.71
N ALA A 657 -1.47 20.77 -10.90
CA ALA A 657 -1.49 19.45 -11.53
C ALA A 657 -2.24 18.39 -10.69
N ASP A 658 -2.27 18.54 -9.36
CA ASP A 658 -2.79 17.52 -8.44
C ASP A 658 -4.29 17.26 -8.64
N GLN A 659 -5.07 18.33 -8.84
CA GLN A 659 -6.52 18.20 -9.04
C GLN A 659 -6.83 17.52 -10.38
N PHE A 660 -6.10 17.90 -11.44
CA PHE A 660 -6.23 17.28 -12.75
C PHE A 660 -5.84 15.79 -12.70
N GLU A 661 -4.75 15.43 -12.02
CA GLU A 661 -4.33 14.05 -11.87
C GLU A 661 -5.32 13.18 -11.08
N ARG A 662 -5.91 13.71 -10.00
CA ARG A 662 -6.95 12.99 -9.24
C ARG A 662 -8.16 12.68 -10.12
N LEU A 663 -8.65 13.69 -10.83
CA LEU A 663 -9.79 13.54 -11.74
C LEU A 663 -9.48 12.53 -12.85
N LEU A 664 -8.29 12.59 -13.45
CA LEU A 664 -7.90 11.62 -14.48
C LEU A 664 -7.79 10.20 -13.92
N LYS A 665 -7.27 10.01 -12.69
CA LYS A 665 -7.21 8.69 -12.03
C LYS A 665 -8.60 8.14 -11.79
N GLU A 666 -9.54 8.95 -11.33
CA GLU A 666 -10.94 8.55 -11.11
C GLU A 666 -11.63 8.18 -12.42
N MET A 667 -11.51 9.02 -13.45
CA MET A 667 -12.14 8.78 -14.75
C MET A 667 -11.53 7.62 -15.53
N CYS A 668 -10.23 7.38 -15.36
CA CYS A 668 -9.52 6.33 -16.09
C CYS A 668 -9.49 4.99 -15.35
N ALA A 669 -9.95 4.93 -14.10
CA ALA A 669 -9.99 3.69 -13.33
C ALA A 669 -10.76 2.60 -14.10
N ASP A 670 -10.18 1.40 -14.11
CA ASP A 670 -10.70 0.22 -14.79
C ASP A 670 -10.50 -1.00 -13.90
N GLU A 671 -11.58 -1.75 -13.64
CA GLU A 671 -11.49 -2.97 -12.83
C GLU A 671 -10.58 -4.04 -13.46
N ASP A 672 -10.42 -4.00 -14.79
CA ASP A 672 -9.59 -4.92 -15.56
C ASP A 672 -8.12 -4.48 -15.71
N GLY A 673 -7.74 -3.32 -15.16
CA GLY A 673 -6.39 -2.74 -15.23
C GLY A 673 -6.29 -1.49 -16.11
N ASP A 674 -5.43 -0.56 -15.68
CA ASP A 674 -5.33 0.79 -16.24
C ASP A 674 -4.18 0.98 -17.25
N LEU A 675 -3.42 -0.07 -17.57
CA LEU A 675 -2.31 0.05 -18.52
C LEU A 675 -2.85 0.22 -19.94
N LEU A 676 -2.16 1.04 -20.74
CA LEU A 676 -2.53 1.25 -22.14
C LEU A 676 -2.64 -0.07 -22.90
N ILE A 677 -1.66 -0.97 -22.75
CA ILE A 677 -1.66 -2.26 -23.46
C ILE A 677 -2.80 -3.19 -23.04
N GLU A 678 -3.36 -3.03 -21.84
CA GLU A 678 -4.49 -3.85 -21.37
C GLU A 678 -5.79 -3.49 -22.09
N SER A 679 -5.89 -2.29 -22.62
CA SER A 679 -7.01 -1.93 -23.49
C SER A 679 -6.99 -2.69 -24.83
N ALA A 680 -5.83 -3.18 -25.30
CA ALA A 680 -5.69 -3.89 -26.57
C ALA A 680 -6.53 -5.18 -26.65
N VAL A 681 -6.84 -5.79 -25.51
CA VAL A 681 -7.62 -7.04 -25.45
C VAL A 681 -9.13 -6.82 -25.48
N LYS A 682 -9.60 -5.56 -25.47
CA LYS A 682 -11.03 -5.19 -25.42
C LYS A 682 -11.71 -5.10 -26.79
N GLY A 683 -11.00 -5.43 -27.88
CA GLY A 683 -11.54 -5.36 -29.25
C GLY A 683 -11.73 -3.93 -29.78
N ILE A 684 -11.07 -2.97 -29.16
CA ILE A 684 -11.10 -1.53 -29.50
C ILE A 684 -10.11 -1.16 -30.63
N PRO A 685 -10.26 0.02 -31.24
CA PRO A 685 -9.26 0.56 -32.17
C PRO A 685 -7.87 0.69 -31.52
N LYS A 686 -6.87 0.82 -32.40
CA LYS A 686 -5.52 1.20 -31.99
C LYS A 686 -5.53 2.69 -31.64
N VAL A 687 -5.00 3.05 -30.49
CA VAL A 687 -5.04 4.41 -29.96
C VAL A 687 -3.65 4.84 -29.51
N PHE A 688 -3.27 6.07 -29.85
CA PHE A 688 -2.07 6.69 -29.27
C PHE A 688 -2.21 8.20 -29.03
N ALA A 689 -1.44 8.71 -28.08
CA ALA A 689 -1.30 10.14 -27.81
C ALA A 689 0.16 10.59 -27.96
N VAL A 690 0.35 11.81 -28.45
CA VAL A 690 1.69 12.39 -28.66
C VAL A 690 2.04 13.32 -27.50
N SER A 691 3.27 13.20 -27.02
CA SER A 691 3.85 14.05 -25.99
C SER A 691 5.30 14.38 -26.35
N THR A 692 5.92 15.32 -25.64
CA THR A 692 7.31 15.72 -25.85
C THR A 692 8.16 15.22 -24.69
N LEU A 693 9.12 14.33 -24.95
CA LEU A 693 10.10 13.91 -23.96
C LEU A 693 11.21 14.97 -23.85
N VAL A 694 11.23 15.70 -22.73
CA VAL A 694 12.16 16.82 -22.48
C VAL A 694 13.37 16.43 -21.63
N SER A 695 13.39 15.18 -21.16
CA SER A 695 14.54 14.59 -20.44
C SER A 695 15.69 14.17 -21.37
N VAL A 696 15.48 14.20 -22.70
CA VAL A 696 16.49 13.95 -23.73
C VAL A 696 16.83 15.24 -24.49
N MET A 697 18.07 15.34 -24.99
CA MET A 697 18.55 16.51 -25.74
C MET A 697 19.03 16.10 -27.14
N PRO A 698 18.48 16.67 -28.23
CA PRO A 698 17.32 17.57 -28.25
C PRO A 698 16.02 16.85 -27.84
N ALA A 699 15.01 17.60 -27.39
CA ALA A 699 13.70 17.04 -27.05
C ALA A 699 13.10 16.27 -28.23
N GLN A 700 12.44 15.15 -27.94
CA GLN A 700 11.94 14.21 -28.95
C GLN A 700 10.44 13.94 -28.78
N PRO A 701 9.70 13.66 -29.87
CA PRO A 701 8.34 13.16 -29.76
C PRO A 701 8.31 11.79 -29.09
N TYR A 702 7.30 11.60 -28.23
CA TYR A 702 7.07 10.37 -27.50
C TYR A 702 5.63 9.90 -27.68
N ILE A 703 5.46 8.64 -28.08
CA ILE A 703 4.17 8.03 -28.40
C ILE A 703 3.71 7.15 -27.24
N PHE A 704 2.64 7.56 -26.58
CA PHE A 704 1.90 6.73 -25.63
C PHE A 704 0.85 5.91 -26.39
N ARG A 705 0.99 4.58 -26.44
CA ARG A 705 0.20 3.73 -27.33
C ARG A 705 -0.42 2.52 -26.63
N ASN A 706 -1.62 2.12 -27.06
CA ASN A 706 -2.28 0.91 -26.57
C ASN A 706 -1.88 -0.38 -27.30
N TYR A 707 -0.77 -0.36 -28.03
CA TYR A 707 -0.32 -1.50 -28.83
C TYR A 707 1.19 -1.62 -28.79
N GLN A 708 1.66 -2.82 -29.08
CA GLN A 708 3.06 -3.06 -29.41
C GLN A 708 3.22 -3.32 -30.90
N TYR A 709 4.34 -2.89 -31.47
CA TYR A 709 4.63 -3.12 -32.89
C TYR A 709 4.80 -4.60 -33.21
N PRO A 710 4.52 -5.01 -34.46
CA PRO A 710 4.83 -6.34 -34.94
C PRO A 710 6.31 -6.71 -34.73
N PRO A 711 6.61 -8.00 -34.48
CA PRO A 711 7.98 -8.48 -34.35
C PRO A 711 8.84 -8.10 -35.55
N GLY A 712 10.06 -7.61 -35.30
CA GLY A 712 11.00 -7.19 -36.36
C GLY A 712 10.98 -5.69 -36.66
N THR A 713 10.03 -4.93 -36.11
CA THR A 713 10.04 -3.46 -36.21
C THR A 713 11.27 -2.85 -35.53
N LEU A 714 11.94 -1.90 -36.20
CA LEU A 714 13.09 -1.17 -35.64
C LEU A 714 12.59 -0.10 -34.64
N GLU A 715 12.67 -0.40 -33.35
CA GLU A 715 12.38 0.52 -32.25
C GLU A 715 13.65 1.24 -31.78
N VAL A 716 13.54 2.54 -31.45
CA VAL A 716 14.63 3.34 -30.86
C VAL A 716 14.52 3.25 -29.34
N SER A 717 15.56 2.71 -28.68
CA SER A 717 15.61 2.64 -27.21
C SER A 717 16.01 4.00 -26.60
N PRO A 718 15.41 4.42 -25.47
CA PRO A 718 15.72 5.68 -24.79
C PRO A 718 17.19 5.85 -24.34
N GLY A 719 17.96 4.75 -24.24
CA GLY A 719 19.35 4.73 -23.78
C GLY A 719 20.42 4.77 -24.86
N MET A 720 20.06 4.83 -26.16
CA MET A 720 21.03 4.89 -27.27
C MET A 720 21.28 6.32 -27.79
N ALA A 721 20.75 7.34 -27.11
CA ALA A 721 21.05 8.74 -27.42
C ALA A 721 22.38 9.19 -26.79
N GLU A 722 23.47 8.43 -26.97
CA GLU A 722 24.82 8.96 -26.76
C GLU A 722 25.44 9.30 -28.11
N SER A 723 25.62 10.61 -28.32
CA SER A 723 26.34 11.31 -29.39
C SER A 723 25.71 11.32 -30.80
N PRO A 724 25.25 12.48 -31.31
CA PRO A 724 25.40 12.77 -32.72
C PRO A 724 26.89 13.12 -32.92
N SER A 725 27.71 12.14 -33.29
CA SER A 725 29.07 12.43 -33.74
C SER A 725 28.98 13.24 -35.04
N ILE A 726 29.10 14.57 -34.91
CA ILE A 726 29.51 15.45 -36.00
C ILE A 726 30.92 15.02 -36.39
N GLY A 727 31.05 14.24 -37.46
CA GLY A 727 32.35 13.80 -37.94
C GLY A 727 32.33 12.50 -38.76
N ALA A 728 31.65 12.50 -39.91
CA ALA A 728 31.99 11.60 -41.01
C ALA A 728 31.40 12.12 -42.33
N ILE A 729 31.99 13.17 -42.88
CA ILE A 729 32.10 13.28 -44.33
C ILE A 729 33.14 12.22 -44.71
N GLY A 730 32.71 11.09 -45.26
CA GLY A 730 33.61 9.98 -45.57
C GLY A 730 32.96 8.81 -46.26
N THR A 731 32.99 8.85 -47.59
CA THR A 731 32.88 7.74 -48.56
C THR A 731 31.58 6.93 -48.60
N ALA A 732 30.77 7.25 -49.62
CA ALA A 732 29.79 6.36 -50.19
C ALA A 732 30.45 5.03 -50.59
N VAL A 733 30.04 3.94 -49.94
CA VAL A 733 30.19 2.60 -50.50
C VAL A 733 29.02 2.42 -51.47
N SER A 734 29.36 2.42 -52.75
CA SER A 734 28.52 2.10 -53.90
C SER A 734 27.69 0.84 -53.67
N GLY A 735 26.36 0.92 -53.83
CA GLY A 735 25.53 -0.27 -54.13
C GLY A 735 24.21 -0.49 -53.39
N ALA A 736 23.72 0.41 -52.53
CA ALA A 736 22.40 0.25 -51.89
C ALA A 736 21.44 1.40 -52.28
N PRO A 737 20.19 1.13 -52.69
CA PRO A 737 19.26 2.18 -53.08
C PRO A 737 18.93 3.05 -51.87
N VAL A 738 18.93 4.37 -52.08
CA VAL A 738 18.66 5.41 -51.09
C VAL A 738 17.24 5.27 -50.54
N GLY A 739 17.08 4.49 -49.48
CA GLY A 739 15.86 4.36 -48.69
C GLY A 739 16.04 5.09 -47.36
N ILE A 740 15.27 6.17 -47.15
CA ILE A 740 15.18 6.92 -45.89
C ILE A 740 14.97 5.93 -44.72
N LYS A 741 15.82 5.99 -43.69
CA LYS A 741 15.82 5.04 -42.55
C LYS A 741 14.43 4.95 -41.87
N ARG A 742 13.78 3.79 -41.98
CA ARG A 742 12.40 3.48 -41.57
C ARG A 742 12.30 3.04 -40.09
N GLY A 743 12.54 3.92 -39.11
CA GLY A 743 12.39 3.62 -37.67
C GLY A 743 11.01 3.95 -37.07
N ALA A 744 10.68 3.35 -35.93
CA ALA A 744 9.57 3.80 -35.08
C ALA A 744 9.98 4.99 -34.20
N PHE A 745 9.03 5.86 -33.86
CA PHE A 745 9.28 6.93 -32.89
C PHE A 745 9.44 6.34 -31.47
N MET A 746 10.10 7.10 -30.58
CA MET A 746 10.17 6.70 -29.18
C MET A 746 8.75 6.63 -28.59
N GLY A 747 8.50 5.63 -27.75
CA GLY A 747 7.19 5.41 -27.19
C GLY A 747 7.10 4.14 -26.37
N SER A 748 5.98 3.97 -25.67
CA SER A 748 5.75 2.81 -24.82
C SER A 748 4.27 2.53 -24.64
N CYS A 749 3.96 1.26 -24.40
CA CYS A 749 2.64 0.75 -24.03
C CYS A 749 2.53 0.37 -22.53
N LYS A 750 3.59 0.59 -21.74
CA LYS A 750 3.71 0.26 -20.31
C LYS A 750 3.04 1.27 -19.37
N HIS A 751 2.63 2.43 -19.88
CA HIS A 751 2.08 3.52 -19.07
C HIS A 751 0.58 3.35 -18.85
N ARG A 752 0.05 3.95 -17.79
CA ARG A 752 -1.40 4.00 -17.54
C ARG A 752 -2.09 5.00 -18.47
N VAL A 753 -3.38 4.81 -18.71
CA VAL A 753 -4.17 5.71 -19.58
C VAL A 753 -4.13 7.16 -19.08
N TRP A 754 -4.29 7.38 -17.77
CA TRP A 754 -4.27 8.73 -17.18
C TRP A 754 -2.89 9.40 -17.29
N GLU A 755 -1.80 8.64 -17.18
CA GLU A 755 -0.43 9.14 -17.31
C GLU A 755 -0.19 9.65 -18.74
N ALA A 756 -0.68 8.92 -19.74
CA ALA A 756 -0.58 9.33 -21.14
C ALA A 756 -1.35 10.63 -21.42
N ILE A 757 -2.55 10.79 -20.85
CA ILE A 757 -3.35 12.02 -20.98
C ILE A 757 -2.62 13.18 -20.28
N ARG A 758 -2.18 12.98 -19.04
CA ARG A 758 -1.48 13.99 -18.24
C ARG A 758 -0.19 14.47 -18.90
N ALA A 759 0.57 13.56 -19.52
CA ALA A 759 1.80 13.86 -20.25
C ALA A 759 1.54 14.60 -21.56
N SER A 760 0.53 14.16 -22.33
CA SER A 760 0.19 14.76 -23.62
C SER A 760 -0.37 16.18 -23.48
N SER A 761 -1.07 16.48 -22.38
CA SER A 761 -1.71 17.77 -22.12
C SER A 761 -0.92 18.72 -21.19
N ALA A 762 0.34 18.39 -20.87
CA ALA A 762 1.19 19.18 -19.99
C ALA A 762 1.72 20.47 -20.67
N ALA A 763 0.81 21.37 -21.04
CA ALA A 763 1.13 22.58 -21.79
C ALA A 763 2.05 23.49 -20.95
N PRO A 764 3.26 23.84 -21.44
CA PRO A 764 4.13 24.79 -20.75
C PRO A 764 3.36 26.05 -20.37
N TYR A 765 3.69 26.66 -19.23
CA TYR A 765 2.98 27.78 -18.62
C TYR A 765 1.62 27.44 -17.97
N TYR A 766 0.83 26.52 -18.52
CA TYR A 766 -0.48 26.16 -17.95
C TYR A 766 -0.38 25.07 -16.88
N LEU A 767 0.36 24.00 -17.16
CA LEU A 767 0.52 22.84 -16.29
C LEU A 767 2.01 22.50 -16.15
N ASP A 768 2.39 22.01 -14.96
CA ASP A 768 3.75 21.51 -14.72
C ASP A 768 4.07 20.29 -15.61
N ASP A 769 5.36 20.05 -15.84
CA ASP A 769 5.82 18.86 -16.56
C ASP A 769 5.41 17.59 -15.81
N PHE A 770 5.09 16.54 -16.57
CA PHE A 770 4.76 15.24 -15.99
C PHE A 770 6.04 14.43 -15.85
N ALA A 771 6.35 13.95 -14.64
CA ALA A 771 7.57 13.21 -14.35
C ALA A 771 7.27 11.82 -13.79
N VAL A 772 7.90 10.80 -14.36
CA VAL A 772 7.90 9.43 -13.84
C VAL A 772 9.34 8.93 -13.88
N ASP A 773 9.86 8.52 -12.72
CA ASP A 773 11.25 8.15 -12.51
C ASP A 773 12.23 9.24 -13.00
N ALA A 774 13.10 8.90 -13.97
CA ALA A 774 14.07 9.82 -14.57
C ALA A 774 13.50 10.60 -15.76
N ASN A 775 12.33 10.21 -16.28
CA ASN A 775 11.76 10.75 -17.50
C ASN A 775 10.81 11.91 -17.19
N ARG A 776 10.89 12.94 -18.02
CA ARG A 776 10.04 14.14 -17.97
C ARG A 776 9.39 14.39 -19.32
N TRP A 777 8.09 14.63 -19.30
CA TRP A 777 7.24 14.87 -20.46
C TRP A 777 6.53 16.21 -20.37
N GLN A 778 6.36 16.85 -21.52
CA GLN A 778 5.53 18.05 -21.72
C GLN A 778 4.54 17.83 -22.86
N ASP A 779 3.67 18.80 -23.10
CA ASP A 779 2.66 18.74 -24.14
C ASP A 779 3.25 18.35 -25.52
N GLY A 780 2.53 17.50 -26.23
CA GLY A 780 2.91 17.07 -27.58
C GLY A 780 2.91 18.22 -28.58
N ALA A 781 2.20 19.33 -28.32
CA ALA A 781 2.15 20.49 -29.20
C ALA A 781 3.52 21.13 -29.43
N ILE A 782 4.47 20.98 -28.49
CA ILE A 782 5.85 21.48 -28.64
C ILE A 782 6.53 20.87 -29.87
N VAL A 783 6.29 19.59 -30.14
CA VAL A 783 6.88 18.87 -31.29
C VAL A 783 5.89 18.70 -32.44
N ALA A 784 4.62 18.47 -32.15
CA ALA A 784 3.60 18.11 -33.12
C ALA A 784 2.17 18.32 -32.59
N ASN A 785 1.64 19.54 -32.75
CA ASN A 785 0.25 19.83 -32.38
C ASN A 785 -0.77 19.09 -33.28
N ASN A 786 -0.44 18.93 -34.56
CA ASN A 786 -1.20 18.10 -35.49
C ASN A 786 -0.49 16.73 -35.65
N PRO A 787 -1.04 15.63 -35.08
CA PRO A 787 -0.37 14.32 -35.06
C PRO A 787 -0.57 13.51 -36.35
N THR A 788 -1.14 14.10 -37.40
CA THR A 788 -1.52 13.37 -38.63
C THR A 788 -0.33 12.63 -39.27
N ILE A 789 0.86 13.23 -39.30
CA ILE A 789 2.06 12.58 -39.86
C ILE A 789 2.52 11.38 -39.02
N PHE A 790 2.36 11.46 -37.70
CA PHE A 790 2.62 10.35 -36.79
C PHE A 790 1.62 9.23 -37.02
N ALA A 791 0.35 9.57 -37.28
CA ALA A 791 -0.71 8.60 -37.56
C ALA A 791 -0.41 7.77 -38.83
N ILE A 792 0.01 8.43 -39.92
CA ILE A 792 0.43 7.76 -41.15
C ILE A 792 1.61 6.83 -40.87
N ARG A 793 2.60 7.30 -40.09
CA ARG A 793 3.79 6.51 -39.79
C ARG A 793 3.46 5.28 -38.92
N GLU A 794 2.69 5.46 -37.86
CA GLU A 794 2.27 4.37 -36.98
C GLU A 794 1.41 3.34 -37.72
N ALA A 795 0.54 3.78 -38.63
CA ALA A 795 -0.24 2.89 -39.48
C ALA A 795 0.65 2.01 -40.37
N GLN A 796 1.68 2.59 -41.00
CA GLN A 796 2.65 1.85 -41.82
C GLN A 796 3.47 0.84 -41.01
N LEU A 797 3.73 1.11 -39.73
CA LEU A 797 4.46 0.21 -38.84
C LEU A 797 3.58 -0.95 -38.35
N LEU A 798 2.31 -0.66 -38.04
CA LEU A 798 1.36 -1.67 -37.57
C LEU A 798 0.86 -2.59 -38.68
N TRP A 799 0.65 -2.04 -39.86
CA TRP A 799 0.07 -2.72 -41.01
C TRP A 799 0.89 -2.44 -42.27
N PRO A 800 2.10 -3.01 -42.40
CA PRO A 800 2.99 -2.73 -43.53
C PRO A 800 2.39 -3.11 -44.88
N ASP A 801 1.51 -4.11 -44.91
CA ASP A 801 0.87 -4.63 -46.13
C ASP A 801 -0.51 -4.03 -46.41
N THR A 802 -0.99 -3.09 -45.57
CA THR A 802 -2.34 -2.49 -45.73
C THR A 802 -2.24 -1.01 -46.08
N ARG A 803 -2.92 -0.60 -47.15
CA ARG A 803 -3.00 0.81 -47.55
C ARG A 803 -3.94 1.61 -46.64
N ILE A 804 -3.73 2.92 -46.59
CA ILE A 804 -4.63 3.89 -45.94
C ILE A 804 -5.68 4.33 -46.95
N ASP A 805 -6.96 4.10 -46.65
CA ASP A 805 -8.09 4.43 -47.52
C ASP A 805 -8.64 5.83 -47.18
N CYS A 806 -8.76 6.11 -45.88
CA CYS A 806 -9.30 7.38 -45.38
C CYS A 806 -8.50 7.88 -44.18
N LEU A 807 -8.13 9.16 -44.22
CA LEU A 807 -7.47 9.88 -43.14
C LEU A 807 -8.27 11.15 -42.83
N VAL A 808 -8.83 11.21 -41.62
CA VAL A 808 -9.58 12.36 -41.13
C VAL A 808 -8.74 13.09 -40.10
N SER A 809 -8.48 14.37 -40.33
CA SER A 809 -7.76 15.27 -39.43
C SER A 809 -8.70 16.38 -38.96
N ILE A 810 -8.88 16.52 -37.66
CA ILE A 810 -9.80 17.49 -37.05
C ILE A 810 -9.03 18.46 -36.16
N GLY A 811 -9.11 19.75 -36.49
CA GLY A 811 -8.56 20.84 -35.71
C GLY A 811 -9.50 21.36 -34.62
N CYS A 812 -8.96 22.19 -33.73
CA CYS A 812 -9.74 22.85 -32.67
C CYS A 812 -10.16 24.29 -33.06
N GLY A 813 -9.93 24.70 -34.30
CA GLY A 813 -10.20 26.06 -34.79
C GLY A 813 -9.00 27.00 -34.67
N SER A 814 -8.81 27.83 -35.69
CA SER A 814 -7.71 28.80 -35.76
C SER A 814 -8.22 30.20 -36.06
N VAL A 815 -7.43 31.19 -35.63
CA VAL A 815 -7.65 32.60 -35.96
C VAL A 815 -6.90 32.90 -37.26
N PRO A 816 -7.47 33.65 -38.21
CA PRO A 816 -6.75 34.08 -39.41
C PRO A 816 -5.45 34.81 -39.05
N THR A 817 -4.34 34.43 -39.67
CA THR A 817 -3.02 35.03 -39.43
C THR A 817 -3.02 36.51 -39.80
N LYS A 818 -2.80 37.41 -38.82
CA LYS A 818 -2.66 38.85 -39.05
C LYS A 818 -1.18 39.24 -39.05
N SER A 819 -0.74 39.96 -40.08
CA SER A 819 0.62 40.55 -40.11
C SER A 819 0.78 41.55 -38.96
N ARG A 820 1.67 41.25 -38.00
CA ARG A 820 1.98 42.18 -36.90
C ARG A 820 2.84 43.34 -37.43
N ARG A 821 2.39 44.57 -37.20
CA ARG A 821 3.18 45.79 -37.49
C ARG A 821 3.74 46.34 -36.17
N GLY A 822 5.03 46.13 -35.89
CA GLY A 822 5.70 46.70 -34.72
C GLY A 822 6.90 45.88 -34.21
N GLY A 823 7.77 46.51 -33.42
CA GLY A 823 8.92 45.88 -32.77
C GLY A 823 8.54 45.07 -31.52
N TRP A 824 9.36 44.06 -31.22
CA TRP A 824 9.15 43.05 -30.18
C TRP A 824 9.11 43.64 -28.75
N ARG A 825 8.10 43.30 -27.94
CA ARG A 825 8.15 43.45 -26.47
C ARG A 825 8.41 42.09 -25.81
N TYR A 826 9.14 42.10 -24.68
CA TYR A 826 9.55 40.91 -23.94
C TYR A 826 8.37 40.02 -23.47
N LEU A 827 7.23 40.64 -23.14
CA LEU A 827 6.00 39.92 -22.75
C LEU A 827 5.34 39.19 -23.93
N ASP A 828 5.56 39.62 -25.16
CA ASP A 828 4.97 39.01 -26.36
C ASP A 828 5.67 37.70 -26.75
N THR A 829 6.84 37.42 -26.16
CA THR A 829 7.67 36.25 -26.52
C THR A 829 7.03 34.94 -26.06
N GLY A 830 6.39 34.92 -24.88
CA GLY A 830 5.64 33.75 -24.40
C GLY A 830 4.43 33.43 -25.28
N GLN A 831 3.69 34.46 -25.70
CA GLN A 831 2.53 34.30 -26.58
C GLN A 831 2.94 33.83 -27.99
N VAL A 832 4.05 34.33 -28.54
CA VAL A 832 4.59 33.87 -29.84
C VAL A 832 5.07 32.42 -29.77
N LEU A 833 5.68 31.99 -28.66
CA LEU A 833 6.06 30.60 -28.46
C LEU A 833 4.84 29.66 -28.42
N ILE A 834 3.77 30.05 -27.73
CA ILE A 834 2.51 29.31 -27.69
C ILE A 834 1.86 29.28 -29.08
N GLU A 835 1.76 30.43 -29.77
CA GLU A 835 1.21 30.50 -31.14
C GLU A 835 2.00 29.61 -32.13
N SER A 836 3.34 29.59 -32.03
CA SER A 836 4.20 28.74 -32.84
C SER A 836 4.05 27.25 -32.52
N ALA A 837 3.91 26.89 -31.24
CA ALA A 837 3.67 25.51 -30.80
C ALA A 837 2.26 25.02 -31.17
N CYS A 838 1.27 25.90 -31.19
CA CYS A 838 -0.08 25.58 -31.63
C CYS A 838 -0.26 25.59 -33.16
N SER A 839 0.75 25.99 -33.93
CA SER A 839 0.67 26.04 -35.39
C SER A 839 0.56 24.64 -35.98
N VAL A 840 -0.51 24.42 -36.75
CA VAL A 840 -0.80 23.18 -37.48
C VAL A 840 -0.48 23.28 -38.98
N GLU A 841 -0.14 24.49 -39.45
CA GLU A 841 0.04 24.85 -40.86
C GLU A 841 1.16 24.05 -41.52
N ARG A 842 2.29 23.83 -40.84
CA ARG A 842 3.43 23.10 -41.42
C ARG A 842 3.09 21.67 -41.81
N VAL A 843 2.27 20.99 -40.99
CA VAL A 843 1.83 19.62 -41.27
C VAL A 843 0.83 19.62 -42.42
N GLU A 844 -0.06 20.61 -42.47
CA GLU A 844 -1.02 20.79 -43.56
C GLU A 844 -0.31 21.05 -44.89
N GLU A 845 0.64 21.98 -44.97
CA GLU A 845 1.43 22.25 -46.18
C GLU A 845 2.20 21.01 -46.67
N THR A 846 2.74 20.24 -45.72
CA THR A 846 3.45 18.99 -46.04
C THR A 846 2.49 17.93 -46.58
N LEU A 847 1.27 17.84 -46.04
CA LEU A 847 0.28 16.89 -46.53
C LEU A 847 -0.31 17.31 -47.87
N ASP A 848 -0.59 18.60 -48.07
CA ASP A 848 -1.10 19.13 -49.34
C ASP A 848 -0.13 18.90 -50.51
N THR A 849 1.17 18.83 -50.23
CA THR A 849 2.19 18.48 -51.22
C THR A 849 2.31 16.97 -51.45
N LEU A 850 2.12 16.14 -50.41
CA LEU A 850 2.31 14.68 -50.48
C LEU A 850 1.07 13.91 -50.95
N ILE A 851 -0.14 14.35 -50.57
CA ILE A 851 -1.40 13.65 -50.87
C ILE A 851 -1.67 13.53 -52.37
N PRO A 852 -1.41 14.55 -53.22
CA PRO A 852 -1.56 14.39 -54.67
C PRO A 852 -0.67 13.30 -55.26
N MET A 853 0.42 12.93 -54.59
CA MET A 853 1.29 11.81 -54.97
C MET A 853 0.76 10.43 -54.52
N LEU A 854 -0.30 10.40 -53.69
CA LEU A 854 -0.96 9.21 -53.15
C LEU A 854 -2.47 9.23 -53.51
N PRO A 855 -2.84 9.08 -54.80
CA PRO A 855 -4.21 9.26 -55.27
C PRO A 855 -5.22 8.25 -54.71
N GLU A 856 -4.75 7.17 -54.09
CA GLU A 856 -5.60 6.16 -53.45
C GLU A 856 -6.04 6.55 -52.03
N MET A 857 -5.41 7.54 -51.40
CA MET A 857 -5.72 7.95 -50.02
C MET A 857 -6.63 9.18 -50.01
N GLN A 858 -7.81 9.07 -49.41
CA GLN A 858 -8.72 10.20 -49.22
C GLN A 858 -8.40 10.92 -47.90
N TYR A 859 -7.96 12.18 -48.00
CA TYR A 859 -7.66 13.03 -46.85
C TYR A 859 -8.73 14.08 -46.64
N PHE A 860 -9.28 14.14 -45.43
CA PHE A 860 -10.24 15.15 -45.00
C PHE A 860 -9.66 15.96 -43.84
N ARG A 861 -9.50 17.27 -44.04
CA ARG A 861 -9.10 18.21 -43.00
C ARG A 861 -10.27 19.11 -42.62
N PHE A 862 -10.72 19.01 -41.38
CA PHE A 862 -11.76 19.90 -40.83
C PHE A 862 -11.14 20.80 -39.77
N ASN A 863 -11.09 22.10 -40.04
CA ASN A 863 -10.58 23.08 -39.09
C ASN A 863 -11.29 24.44 -39.32
N PRO A 864 -12.13 24.92 -38.40
CA PRO A 864 -12.81 26.20 -38.55
C PRO A 864 -11.82 27.36 -38.43
N VAL A 865 -11.75 28.22 -39.45
CA VAL A 865 -10.89 29.41 -39.45
C VAL A 865 -11.78 30.65 -39.35
N ASP A 866 -11.87 31.23 -38.15
CA ASP A 866 -12.75 32.37 -37.85
C ASP A 866 -12.19 33.21 -36.70
N GLU A 867 -12.43 34.53 -36.68
CA GLU A 867 -11.99 35.39 -35.58
C GLU A 867 -12.60 34.99 -34.23
N ARG A 868 -13.82 34.44 -34.23
CA ARG A 868 -14.52 33.92 -33.05
C ARG A 868 -13.84 32.69 -32.44
N CYS A 869 -12.92 32.03 -33.15
CA CYS A 869 -12.07 30.95 -32.61
C CYS A 869 -10.92 31.47 -31.72
N GLY A 870 -10.78 32.80 -31.62
CA GLY A 870 -9.83 33.49 -30.75
C GLY A 870 -10.20 33.40 -29.28
N MET A 871 -9.84 32.29 -28.65
CA MET A 871 -10.06 31.99 -27.23
C MET A 871 -8.75 31.55 -26.56
N GLU A 872 -8.56 31.84 -25.27
CA GLU A 872 -7.44 31.30 -24.49
C GLU A 872 -7.59 29.78 -24.29
N LEU A 873 -6.48 29.07 -24.05
CA LEU A 873 -6.50 27.61 -23.93
C LEU A 873 -7.22 27.12 -22.67
N ASP A 874 -7.31 27.95 -21.63
CA ASP A 874 -7.94 27.65 -20.34
C ASP A 874 -9.19 28.50 -20.07
N GLU A 875 -9.84 28.99 -21.13
CA GLU A 875 -11.06 29.78 -21.01
C GLU A 875 -12.21 28.99 -20.38
N THR A 876 -12.83 29.55 -19.35
CA THR A 876 -13.93 28.92 -18.60
C THR A 876 -15.28 29.60 -18.74
N ASP A 877 -15.35 30.75 -19.42
CA ASP A 877 -16.60 31.48 -19.63
C ASP A 877 -17.50 30.80 -20.70
N PRO A 878 -18.70 30.30 -20.31
CA PRO A 878 -19.64 29.71 -21.25
C PRO A 878 -20.08 30.66 -22.37
N ALA A 879 -20.07 31.98 -22.14
CA ALA A 879 -20.44 32.95 -23.17
C ALA A 879 -19.42 33.02 -24.32
N ILE A 880 -18.14 32.73 -24.04
CA ILE A 880 -17.09 32.66 -25.05
C ILE A 880 -17.15 31.31 -25.78
N TRP A 881 -17.47 30.22 -25.06
CA TRP A 881 -17.70 28.92 -25.69
C TRP A 881 -18.81 28.98 -26.74
N LEU A 882 -19.95 29.62 -26.43
CA LEU A 882 -21.05 29.81 -27.38
C LEU A 882 -20.62 30.51 -28.70
N LYS A 883 -19.60 31.39 -28.66
CA LYS A 883 -19.07 32.02 -29.88
C LYS A 883 -18.28 31.04 -30.73
N LEU A 884 -17.46 30.19 -30.10
CA LEU A 884 -16.72 29.11 -30.77
C LEU A 884 -17.71 28.10 -31.38
N GLU A 885 -18.74 27.73 -30.63
CA GLU A 885 -19.77 26.79 -31.08
C GLU A 885 -20.52 27.35 -32.29
N ALA A 886 -20.94 28.61 -32.24
CA ALA A 886 -21.61 29.26 -33.37
C ALA A 886 -20.72 29.30 -34.64
N ALA A 887 -19.42 29.59 -34.48
CA ALA A 887 -18.47 29.58 -35.59
C ALA A 887 -18.26 28.16 -36.16
N THR A 888 -18.23 27.16 -35.30
CA THR A 888 -18.07 25.75 -35.68
C THR A 888 -19.30 25.23 -36.42
N GLU A 889 -20.50 25.56 -35.94
CA GLU A 889 -21.77 25.20 -36.58
C GLU A 889 -21.90 25.84 -37.98
N GLU A 890 -21.54 27.12 -38.13
CA GLU A 890 -21.51 27.79 -39.43
C GLU A 890 -20.49 27.13 -40.38
N TYR A 891 -19.33 26.73 -39.87
CA TYR A 891 -18.32 26.00 -40.63
C TYR A 891 -18.84 24.62 -41.09
N ILE A 892 -19.51 23.87 -40.22
CA ILE A 892 -20.13 22.58 -40.53
C ILE A 892 -21.15 22.76 -41.67
N GLN A 893 -22.02 23.76 -41.56
CA GLN A 893 -23.05 24.04 -42.58
C GLN A 893 -22.43 24.40 -43.92
N LYS A 894 -21.38 25.24 -43.93
CA LYS A 894 -20.64 25.61 -45.14
C LYS A 894 -19.94 24.43 -45.81
N ASN A 895 -19.47 23.45 -45.01
CA ASN A 895 -18.73 22.28 -45.48
C ASN A 895 -19.56 20.99 -45.48
N PHE A 896 -20.90 21.10 -45.45
CA PHE A 896 -21.80 19.95 -45.32
C PHE A 896 -21.53 18.83 -46.34
N LEU A 897 -21.20 19.18 -47.59
CA LEU A 897 -20.89 18.20 -48.63
C LEU A 897 -19.64 17.37 -48.30
N ALA A 898 -18.60 17.98 -47.72
CA ALA A 898 -17.39 17.27 -47.31
C ALA A 898 -17.67 16.30 -46.15
N PHE A 899 -18.46 16.73 -45.15
CA PHE A 899 -18.92 15.86 -44.07
C PHE A 899 -19.77 14.69 -44.60
N LYS A 900 -20.68 14.94 -45.53
CA LYS A 900 -21.50 13.91 -46.16
C LYS A 900 -20.65 12.89 -46.94
N ASN A 901 -19.71 13.37 -47.75
CA ASN A 901 -18.79 12.51 -48.51
C ASN A 901 -17.95 11.63 -47.57
N LEU A 902 -17.48 12.19 -46.45
CA LEU A 902 -16.79 11.41 -45.44
C LEU A 902 -17.69 10.32 -44.84
N CYS A 903 -18.93 10.66 -44.47
CA CYS A 903 -19.85 9.70 -43.86
C CYS A 903 -20.13 8.51 -44.79
N GLU A 904 -20.34 8.77 -46.09
CA GLU A 904 -20.52 7.73 -47.11
C GLU A 904 -19.29 6.83 -47.28
N LEU A 905 -18.09 7.39 -47.12
CA LEU A 905 -16.82 6.63 -47.17
C LEU A 905 -16.61 5.76 -45.93
N LEU A 906 -16.94 6.26 -44.74
CA LEU A 906 -16.78 5.54 -43.47
C LEU A 906 -17.77 4.37 -43.32
N VAL A 907 -18.96 4.49 -43.91
CA VAL A 907 -20.00 3.46 -43.93
C VAL A 907 -20.44 3.21 -45.38
N PRO A 908 -19.72 2.37 -46.15
CA PRO A 908 -20.18 2.02 -47.49
C PRO A 908 -21.51 1.25 -47.39
N ARG A 909 -22.54 1.75 -48.08
CA ARG A 909 -23.81 1.02 -48.26
C ARG A 909 -23.52 -0.33 -48.90
N TYR A 910 -23.91 -1.43 -48.25
CA TYR A 910 -23.89 -2.74 -48.86
C TYR A 910 -24.97 -2.80 -49.96
N PRO A 911 -24.68 -3.26 -51.19
CA PRO A 911 -25.71 -3.47 -52.22
C PRO A 911 -26.64 -4.66 -51.96
N GLU A 912 -26.55 -5.33 -50.80
CA GLU A 912 -27.39 -6.50 -50.51
C GLU A 912 -28.77 -6.15 -49.95
N GLU A 913 -28.98 -4.92 -49.46
CA GLU A 913 -30.31 -4.50 -48.97
C GLU A 913 -31.27 -4.09 -50.10
N GLU A 914 -30.78 -3.69 -51.28
CA GLU A 914 -31.66 -3.47 -52.44
C GLU A 914 -32.29 -4.78 -52.92
N LYS A 915 -31.56 -5.90 -52.90
CA LYS A 915 -32.15 -7.22 -53.23
C LYS A 915 -33.17 -7.69 -52.20
N SER A 916 -33.01 -7.36 -50.92
CA SER A 916 -34.02 -7.63 -49.90
C SER A 916 -35.28 -6.79 -50.15
N SER A 917 -35.14 -5.51 -50.47
CA SER A 917 -36.28 -4.64 -50.75
C SER A 917 -37.05 -5.00 -52.04
N ASP A 918 -36.38 -5.55 -53.05
CA ASP A 918 -37.03 -6.08 -54.26
C ASP A 918 -37.70 -7.45 -54.03
N ILE A 919 -37.19 -8.26 -53.10
CA ILE A 919 -37.87 -9.48 -52.65
C ILE A 919 -39.12 -9.12 -51.81
N TYR A 920 -39.06 -8.09 -50.96
CA TYR A 920 -40.23 -7.61 -50.21
C TYR A 920 -41.25 -6.86 -51.07
N LYS A 921 -40.83 -6.18 -52.15
CA LYS A 921 -41.74 -5.57 -53.15
C LYS A 921 -42.36 -6.60 -54.10
N SER A 922 -41.63 -7.67 -54.46
CA SER A 922 -42.21 -8.76 -55.28
C SER A 922 -43.16 -9.67 -54.50
N LEU A 923 -42.92 -9.89 -53.20
CA LEU A 923 -43.82 -10.65 -52.31
C LEU A 923 -45.05 -9.86 -51.85
N SER A 924 -45.02 -8.52 -51.86
CA SER A 924 -46.20 -7.69 -51.56
C SER A 924 -47.12 -7.48 -52.76
N PHE A 925 -46.60 -7.53 -53.99
CA PHE A 925 -47.41 -7.48 -55.22
C PHE A 925 -48.12 -8.80 -55.58
N SER A 926 -47.66 -9.95 -55.06
CA SER A 926 -48.30 -11.26 -55.28
C SER A 926 -49.42 -11.61 -54.29
N ARG A 927 -49.64 -10.81 -53.23
CA ARG A 927 -50.70 -11.03 -52.21
C ARG A 927 -51.93 -10.13 -52.35
N LEU A 928 -51.95 -9.20 -53.29
CA LEU A 928 -53.07 -8.27 -53.52
C LEU A 928 -53.88 -8.55 -54.80
N THR A 929 -53.60 -9.66 -55.51
CA THR A 929 -54.33 -10.06 -56.73
C THR A 929 -55.10 -11.37 -56.63
N SER A 930 -55.20 -12.00 -55.45
CA SER A 930 -55.90 -13.31 -55.29
C SER A 930 -57.17 -13.27 -54.42
N LEU A 931 -57.82 -12.12 -54.25
CA LEU A 931 -59.02 -11.98 -53.40
C LEU A 931 -60.26 -11.40 -54.11
N ASN A 932 -60.28 -11.37 -55.45
CA ASN A 932 -61.48 -11.02 -56.22
C ASN A 932 -61.64 -11.94 -57.44
N GLN A 933 -62.47 -12.98 -57.26
CA GLN A 933 -63.10 -13.93 -58.21
C GLN A 933 -63.07 -15.30 -57.51
N GLY A 934 -64.15 -15.97 -57.10
CA GLY A 934 -65.56 -15.88 -57.46
C GLY A 934 -66.08 -17.30 -57.68
N ASN A 935 -67.25 -17.59 -57.10
CA ASN A 935 -68.17 -18.72 -57.35
C ASN A 935 -67.85 -20.04 -56.63
N GLY A 936 -68.81 -20.71 -55.98
CA GLY A 936 -70.24 -20.74 -56.29
C GLY A 936 -70.56 -22.05 -56.99
N ARG A 937 -70.70 -23.13 -56.20
CA ARG A 937 -71.58 -24.29 -56.37
C ARG A 937 -71.33 -25.29 -55.26
#